data_AF-A0A7X5ITC8-F1
#
_entry.id   AF-A0A7X5ITC8-F1
#
_cell.length_a   1.000
_cell.length_b   1.000
_cell.length_c   1.000
_cell.angle_alpha   90.00
_cell.angle_beta   90.00
_cell.angle_gamma   90.00
#
_symmetry.space_group_name_H-M   'P 1'
#
loop_
_entity.id
_entity.type
_entity.pdbx_description
1 polymer ?
#
loop_
_entity_poly.entity_id
_entity_poly.type
_entity_poly.pdbx_seq_one_letter_code
_entity_poly.pdbx_strand_id
1 'polypeptide(L)'
;MNRIKFATFNIGGGVPCLEKQECQGNRFDAVEYMTKLIRDNGLDIVCFQEMLTEYGHFPSMGREIGEKSGLDYYSEWTLSESHVVVGRKMGTAIASRFPITGSRIFRLENPDITYQLPSGGIYRSHEKGFLIVGLQTDMGEICCVTGQCIPFHSFGRKAAEFRHIYSALEKKLLELAEENRHVMIGADFNISRDELALLMPKLLQRYSGLPDGWIATRPNGRGDDYILYKREKGDAEFRLIKTCFDHYGCMGIFGEKYFANDKETEKMEWEDRDEEMAIGQGKRKNHVYVLHLSDLHFSKTPTNDRDSKISVKIDSNSGKIGRFKNYMAKLSIKPDYVVVSGDVTVRGERAGFEEFNRVIKELIKKGKLPTVDKFIVAPGNHDVTASDSVEDRNRWVNFKEIIGNVYTTPWIVDGGSDYYTMMTWVDAAFSGRGFIQGGNMINPETGEHINVPFLLDKERKILFYAFNSAFPCQIKIDNQEVRDIIGRHKKYGENDKEFSALVQEMEKRMKIDPARIVEEEIELFIYCMNKLEHMLKEEYADYIKIAILHHHITSIACDEEIKEFELLTNAGEFKKILADYGFHMVLHGHKHWNEVYRDTAISGRDSLQGKLEGRSLLGISGGTICGEPCKGRNAGFYLLDFSMDKKAVKAYYHEVLSYERDNVKGGGEYYFDEEGRETGFGEESRKSVFGEGGRKSVFGEAYGEHCPEEADKSSGIGKMGKKYKLKELFSRMEQVLMENIRYRAEGENKSFGWGRLLIMVKPDRISMMATAYGLIIADMLKIHSISYMTRKEDIVNTLWNFRLEGEGGFKASSQTGQASIEATVCALRAFYCAGDMVKFELTLKDLEMLMEKEGLSEESSITTLTLALDVLCECRPTHEKIGELKDIIIQKAFLGKDGCPLYWAEPGTGNEDGAAICTALAVVSLLNYAKSSNGWKQMAAYLHSCGEWLLRAEWNNWEETIPHKTGGPLTYYHYTAFWGIIALLRLGYNSDEKRIRDEIGEILEKEENGIWAWNNGLDYPIWTIYNAILTMNEYAFSEVEI
;
A
#
# COMPACT_ATOMS: atom_id res chain seq x y z
N MET A 1 -31.55 11.39 24.66
CA MET A 1 -30.35 12.10 24.18
C MET A 1 -29.19 11.14 24.43
N ASN A 2 -28.65 10.48 23.39
CA ASN A 2 -27.86 9.25 23.59
C ASN A 2 -26.37 9.43 23.21
N ARG A 3 -25.87 10.67 23.16
CA ARG A 3 -24.46 10.98 22.82
C ARG A 3 -23.96 12.22 23.58
N ILE A 4 -22.69 12.20 24.01
CA ILE A 4 -21.95 13.35 24.55
C ILE A 4 -20.99 13.88 23.48
N LYS A 5 -21.08 15.17 23.19
CA LYS A 5 -20.19 15.91 22.30
C LYS A 5 -19.15 16.68 23.10
N PHE A 6 -17.92 16.19 23.07
CA PHE A 6 -16.78 16.74 23.78
C PHE A 6 -15.85 17.45 22.80
N ALA A 7 -15.41 18.66 23.11
CA ALA A 7 -14.50 19.40 22.25
C ALA A 7 -13.34 20.03 23.02
N THR A 8 -12.22 20.24 22.33
CA THR A 8 -11.07 21.01 22.83
C THR A 8 -10.70 22.11 21.85
N PHE A 9 -10.45 23.30 22.38
CA PHE A 9 -10.08 24.50 21.64
C PHE A 9 -8.92 25.23 22.33
N ASN A 10 -7.83 25.46 21.60
CA ASN A 10 -6.94 26.55 21.91
C ASN A 10 -7.43 27.81 21.17
N ILE A 11 -7.70 28.89 21.92
CA ILE A 11 -8.32 30.10 21.36
C ILE A 11 -7.39 31.33 21.35
N GLY A 12 -6.12 31.18 21.72
CA GLY A 12 -5.10 32.24 21.61
C GLY A 12 -5.50 33.58 22.24
N GLY A 13 -6.19 33.58 23.39
CA GLY A 13 -6.69 34.79 24.04
C GLY A 13 -7.88 35.47 23.35
N GLY A 14 -8.53 34.80 22.40
CA GLY A 14 -9.65 35.32 21.63
C GLY A 14 -9.23 36.25 20.48
N VAL A 15 -7.95 36.22 20.06
CA VAL A 15 -7.43 37.06 18.97
C VAL A 15 -7.37 36.25 17.67
N PRO A 16 -8.06 36.67 16.61
CA PRO A 16 -8.05 35.95 15.33
C PRO A 16 -6.69 36.08 14.63
N CYS A 17 -6.32 35.05 13.86
CA CYS A 17 -5.10 35.07 13.05
C CYS A 17 -5.26 36.03 11.85
N LEU A 18 -4.23 36.85 11.58
CA LEU A 18 -4.27 38.01 10.66
C LEU A 18 -4.56 37.70 9.17
N GLU A 19 -4.61 36.42 8.78
CA GLU A 19 -4.73 35.97 7.39
C GLU A 19 -6.18 35.83 6.85
N LYS A 20 -7.22 36.03 7.66
CA LYS A 20 -8.62 35.91 7.20
C LYS A 20 -9.30 37.28 7.01
N GLN A 21 -9.69 37.59 5.76
CA GLN A 21 -10.43 38.82 5.39
C GLN A 21 -11.72 39.03 6.19
N GLU A 22 -12.40 37.97 6.62
CA GLU A 22 -13.67 38.03 7.38
C GLU A 22 -13.53 38.62 8.79
N CYS A 23 -12.30 38.71 9.33
CA CYS A 23 -12.03 39.21 10.68
C CYS A 23 -11.50 40.67 10.69
N GLN A 24 -11.35 41.31 9.53
CA GLN A 24 -10.80 42.67 9.39
C GLN A 24 -11.89 43.75 9.53
N GLY A 25 -12.59 43.76 10.66
CA GLY A 25 -13.54 44.82 11.04
C GLY A 25 -13.40 45.20 12.52
N ASN A 26 -13.70 46.46 12.88
CA ASN A 26 -13.53 47.04 14.22
C ASN A 26 -14.37 46.41 15.36
N ARG A 27 -15.01 45.25 15.16
CA ARG A 27 -15.88 44.57 16.15
C ARG A 27 -15.84 43.04 16.03
N PHE A 28 -14.67 42.42 16.05
CA PHE A 28 -14.61 40.98 16.27
C PHE A 28 -14.85 40.69 17.76
N ASP A 29 -15.93 39.97 18.06
CA ASP A 29 -16.27 39.52 19.40
C ASP A 29 -16.03 38.00 19.50
N ALA A 30 -14.93 37.63 20.15
CA ALA A 30 -14.54 36.23 20.35
C ALA A 30 -15.57 35.45 21.18
N VAL A 31 -16.27 36.12 22.11
CA VAL A 31 -17.32 35.49 22.94
C VAL A 31 -18.50 35.13 22.07
N GLU A 32 -19.00 36.04 21.23
CA GLU A 32 -20.11 35.74 20.32
C GLU A 32 -19.72 34.68 19.29
N TYR A 33 -18.51 34.77 18.73
CA TYR A 33 -18.00 33.78 17.78
C TYR A 33 -17.98 32.37 18.39
N MET A 34 -17.40 32.21 19.58
CA MET A 34 -17.34 30.91 20.25
C MET A 34 -18.71 30.42 20.72
N THR A 35 -19.56 31.33 21.20
CA THR A 35 -20.95 31.02 21.56
C THR A 35 -21.70 30.43 20.37
N LYS A 36 -21.59 31.07 19.20
CA LYS A 36 -22.22 30.57 17.97
C LYS A 36 -21.67 29.20 17.59
N LEU A 37 -20.35 29.04 17.59
CA LEU A 37 -19.69 27.79 17.22
C LEU A 37 -20.09 26.62 18.14
N ILE A 38 -20.20 26.87 19.44
CA ILE A 38 -20.67 25.88 20.43
C ILE A 38 -22.13 25.48 20.16
N ARG A 39 -23.00 26.46 19.91
CA ARG A 39 -24.42 26.22 19.62
C ARG A 39 -24.64 25.49 18.29
N ASP A 40 -23.96 25.93 17.22
CA ASP A 40 -24.08 25.36 15.88
C ASP A 40 -23.62 23.89 15.84
N ASN A 41 -22.62 23.52 16.66
CA ASN A 41 -22.16 22.14 16.78
C ASN A 41 -22.90 21.36 17.89
N GLY A 42 -23.67 22.05 18.73
CA GLY A 42 -24.39 21.50 19.88
C GLY A 42 -23.46 20.80 20.86
N LEU A 43 -22.36 21.45 21.27
CA LEU A 43 -21.37 20.85 22.17
C LEU A 43 -21.89 20.74 23.59
N ASP A 44 -21.52 19.66 24.30
CA ASP A 44 -21.97 19.40 25.68
C ASP A 44 -20.89 19.72 26.71
N ILE A 45 -19.62 19.48 26.36
CA ILE A 45 -18.44 19.71 27.20
C ILE A 45 -17.35 20.33 26.33
N VAL A 46 -16.78 21.45 26.78
CA VAL A 46 -15.77 22.20 26.04
C VAL A 46 -14.56 22.52 26.92
N CYS A 47 -13.40 22.08 26.45
CA CYS A 47 -12.09 22.32 27.03
C CYS A 47 -11.41 23.50 26.31
N PHE A 48 -11.03 24.54 27.06
CA PHE A 48 -10.36 25.73 26.54
C PHE A 48 -8.91 25.83 27.00
N GLN A 49 -8.02 26.11 26.05
CA GLN A 49 -6.62 26.46 26.26
C GLN A 49 -6.38 27.92 25.83
N GLU A 50 -5.43 28.58 26.47
CA GLU A 50 -5.12 30.02 26.27
C GLU A 50 -6.34 30.94 26.37
N MET A 51 -7.24 30.64 27.30
CA MET A 51 -8.45 31.40 27.58
C MET A 51 -8.11 32.64 28.43
N LEU A 52 -8.69 33.82 28.13
CA LEU A 52 -8.60 34.95 29.05
C LEU A 52 -9.47 34.70 30.29
N THR A 53 -8.82 34.61 31.46
CA THR A 53 -9.49 34.32 32.74
C THR A 53 -9.87 35.60 33.49
N GLU A 54 -10.62 35.44 34.59
CA GLU A 54 -10.98 36.53 35.49
C GLU A 54 -9.73 37.10 36.17
N TYR A 55 -9.50 38.42 36.02
CA TYR A 55 -8.35 39.08 36.61
C TYR A 55 -8.65 40.56 36.91
N GLY A 56 -8.55 40.94 38.19
CA GLY A 56 -8.88 42.29 38.63
C GLY A 56 -10.35 42.62 38.38
N HIS A 57 -10.62 43.62 37.54
CA HIS A 57 -11.97 44.03 37.14
C HIS A 57 -12.42 43.42 35.79
N PHE A 58 -11.58 42.62 35.14
CA PHE A 58 -11.91 42.03 33.84
C PHE A 58 -12.63 40.68 34.02
N PRO A 59 -13.80 40.48 33.38
CA PRO A 59 -14.55 39.23 33.48
C PRO A 59 -13.85 38.08 32.76
N SER A 60 -14.16 36.86 33.21
CA SER A 60 -13.76 35.63 32.53
C SER A 60 -14.49 35.51 31.18
N MET A 61 -13.71 35.38 30.11
CA MET A 61 -14.27 35.14 28.78
C MET A 61 -14.94 33.77 28.71
N GLY A 62 -14.39 32.76 29.40
CA GLY A 62 -14.93 31.39 29.35
C GLY A 62 -16.27 31.28 30.07
N ARG A 63 -16.44 32.02 31.18
CA ARG A 63 -17.73 32.14 31.88
C ARG A 63 -18.78 32.76 30.98
N GLU A 64 -18.45 33.87 30.32
CA GLU A 64 -19.37 34.56 29.43
C GLU A 64 -19.79 33.70 28.22
N ILE A 65 -18.85 32.95 27.63
CA ILE A 65 -19.14 31.95 26.59
C ILE A 65 -20.06 30.86 27.14
N GLY A 66 -19.80 30.34 28.34
CA GLY A 66 -20.61 29.30 28.98
C GLY A 66 -22.06 29.74 29.16
N GLU A 67 -22.27 30.88 29.82
CA GLU A 67 -23.59 31.48 30.08
C GLU A 67 -24.36 31.75 28.78
N LYS A 68 -23.67 32.29 27.75
CA LYS A 68 -24.32 32.56 26.46
C LYS A 68 -24.57 31.29 25.66
N SER A 69 -23.76 30.24 25.77
CA SER A 69 -23.91 29.03 24.94
C SER A 69 -24.85 27.97 25.52
N GLY A 70 -25.23 28.08 26.81
CA GLY A 70 -26.01 27.07 27.53
C GLY A 70 -25.14 25.99 28.17
N LEU A 71 -23.85 26.29 28.39
CA LEU A 71 -22.91 25.49 29.16
C LEU A 71 -22.78 26.09 30.55
N ASP A 72 -23.85 25.96 31.34
CA ASP A 72 -24.07 26.70 32.59
C ASP A 72 -23.04 26.42 33.70
N TYR A 73 -22.27 25.35 33.59
CA TYR A 73 -21.27 24.97 34.60
C TYR A 73 -19.87 25.24 34.09
N TYR A 74 -19.10 25.99 34.89
CA TYR A 74 -17.82 26.53 34.49
C TYR A 74 -16.76 26.40 35.59
N SER A 75 -15.55 25.98 35.20
CA SER A 75 -14.36 26.01 36.05
C SER A 75 -13.16 26.49 35.24
N GLU A 76 -12.34 27.36 35.83
CA GLU A 76 -11.13 27.88 35.20
C GLU A 76 -9.94 27.87 36.15
N TRP A 77 -8.75 27.90 35.56
CA TRP A 77 -7.51 28.11 36.28
C TRP A 77 -6.64 29.14 35.58
N THR A 78 -6.38 30.25 36.27
CA THR A 78 -5.48 31.31 35.81
C THR A 78 -4.02 30.89 35.98
N LEU A 79 -3.23 30.95 34.90
CA LEU A 79 -1.83 30.55 34.87
C LEU A 79 -0.88 31.76 34.90
N SER A 80 -0.77 32.47 33.79
CA SER A 80 0.25 33.49 33.57
C SER A 80 -0.31 34.71 32.82
N GLU A 81 0.49 35.77 32.72
CA GLU A 81 0.12 36.95 31.92
C GLU A 81 -0.09 36.56 30.46
N SER A 82 -1.11 37.16 29.84
CA SER A 82 -1.40 36.91 28.45
C SER A 82 -0.32 37.53 27.58
N HIS A 83 0.36 36.69 26.80
CA HIS A 83 1.34 37.12 25.81
C HIS A 83 0.70 37.78 24.57
N VAL A 84 -0.64 37.69 24.45
CA VAL A 84 -1.42 38.23 23.32
C VAL A 84 -2.17 39.51 23.73
N VAL A 85 -2.77 39.54 24.92
CA VAL A 85 -3.60 40.66 25.39
C VAL A 85 -2.99 41.29 26.64
N VAL A 86 -2.29 42.42 26.44
CA VAL A 86 -1.56 43.14 27.49
C VAL A 86 -2.47 43.47 28.68
N GLY A 87 -1.99 43.19 29.90
CA GLY A 87 -2.70 43.49 31.15
C GLY A 87 -3.78 42.47 31.54
N ARG A 88 -4.02 41.44 30.72
CA ARG A 88 -4.88 40.29 31.04
C ARG A 88 -4.05 39.08 31.43
N LYS A 89 -4.66 38.13 32.13
CA LYS A 89 -4.10 36.79 32.36
C LYS A 89 -4.80 35.76 31.50
N MET A 90 -4.07 34.70 31.16
CA MET A 90 -4.58 33.56 30.45
C MET A 90 -4.45 32.27 31.27
N GLY A 91 -5.26 31.30 30.92
CA GLY A 91 -5.37 30.05 31.64
C GLY A 91 -6.10 28.98 30.83
N THR A 92 -6.54 27.94 31.53
CA THR A 92 -7.37 26.88 30.95
C THR A 92 -8.71 26.83 31.64
N ALA A 93 -9.74 26.40 30.91
CA ALA A 93 -11.10 26.37 31.42
C ALA A 93 -11.91 25.20 30.86
N ILE A 94 -12.91 24.75 31.60
CA ILE A 94 -13.90 23.77 31.17
C ILE A 94 -15.28 24.42 31.32
N ALA A 95 -16.04 24.45 30.24
CA ALA A 95 -17.47 24.77 30.24
C ALA A 95 -18.27 23.51 29.92
N SER A 96 -19.36 23.30 30.64
CA SER A 96 -20.13 22.06 30.59
C SER A 96 -21.61 22.34 30.77
N ARG A 97 -22.46 21.59 30.05
CA ARG A 97 -23.90 21.54 30.32
C ARG A 97 -24.21 20.79 31.62
N PHE A 98 -23.27 19.96 32.08
CA PHE A 98 -23.42 19.09 33.24
C PHE A 98 -22.76 19.67 34.50
N PRO A 99 -23.37 19.47 35.70
CA PRO A 99 -22.84 19.95 36.97
C PRO A 99 -21.39 19.57 37.26
N ILE A 100 -20.60 20.52 37.74
CA ILE A 100 -19.24 20.29 38.23
C ILE A 100 -19.28 19.79 39.68
N THR A 101 -18.70 18.61 39.93
CA THR A 101 -18.63 17.99 41.27
C THR A 101 -17.39 18.41 42.06
N GLY A 102 -16.33 18.81 41.36
CA GLY A 102 -15.11 19.34 41.97
C GLY A 102 -14.02 19.62 40.93
N SER A 103 -12.99 20.36 41.33
CA SER A 103 -11.84 20.67 40.47
C SER A 103 -10.50 20.49 41.18
N ARG A 104 -9.47 20.14 40.41
CA ARG A 104 -8.08 19.97 40.83
C ARG A 104 -7.16 20.52 39.75
N ILE A 105 -5.94 20.90 40.13
CA ILE A 105 -4.93 21.44 39.20
C ILE A 105 -3.65 20.59 39.24
N PHE A 106 -2.99 20.50 38.09
CA PHE A 106 -1.66 19.92 37.95
C PHE A 106 -0.76 20.90 37.19
N ARG A 107 0.23 21.46 37.89
CA ARG A 107 1.20 22.39 37.31
C ARG A 107 2.36 21.61 36.69
N LEU A 108 2.73 21.97 35.46
CA LEU A 108 3.94 21.44 34.84
C LEU A 108 5.16 22.17 35.38
N GLU A 109 6.29 21.47 35.44
CA GLU A 109 7.58 22.11 35.68
C GLU A 109 7.87 23.11 34.56
N ASN A 110 8.21 24.35 34.93
CA ASN A 110 8.64 25.39 33.99
C ASN A 110 10.18 25.44 33.97
N PRO A 111 10.84 25.09 32.86
CA PRO A 111 12.30 25.08 32.77
C PRO A 111 12.94 26.47 32.62
N ASP A 112 12.18 27.56 32.83
CA ASP A 112 12.65 28.95 32.78
C ASP A 112 13.45 29.32 31.51
N ILE A 113 13.01 28.80 30.36
CA ILE A 113 13.68 29.02 29.07
C ILE A 113 13.52 30.48 28.69
N THR A 114 14.64 31.13 28.40
CA THR A 114 14.70 32.51 27.92
C THR A 114 15.18 32.52 26.46
N TYR A 115 14.46 33.22 25.59
CA TYR A 115 14.79 33.39 24.17
C TYR A 115 14.83 34.87 23.82
N GLN A 116 15.93 35.31 23.22
CA GLN A 116 16.09 36.70 22.79
C GLN A 116 15.67 36.82 21.33
N LEU A 117 14.63 37.62 21.09
CA LEU A 117 14.17 37.96 19.74
C LEU A 117 15.24 38.78 19.01
N PRO A 118 15.35 38.66 17.67
CA PRO A 118 16.25 39.49 16.86
C PRO A 118 16.04 41.01 17.04
N SER A 119 14.84 41.41 17.47
CA SER A 119 14.48 42.80 17.82
C SER A 119 14.99 43.27 19.20
N GLY A 120 15.70 42.42 19.95
CA GLY A 120 16.26 42.70 21.26
C GLY A 120 15.33 42.38 22.45
N GLY A 121 14.07 42.01 22.20
CA GLY A 121 13.12 41.60 23.24
C GLY A 121 13.44 40.24 23.85
N ILE A 122 13.21 40.07 25.15
CA ILE A 122 13.44 38.81 25.87
C ILE A 122 12.10 38.12 26.12
N TYR A 123 11.90 36.94 25.52
CA TYR A 123 10.75 36.08 25.73
C TYR A 123 11.08 34.97 26.75
N ARG A 124 10.16 34.64 27.65
CA ARG A 124 10.36 33.61 28.69
C ARG A 124 9.27 32.56 28.63
N SER A 125 9.60 31.32 28.98
CA SER A 125 8.59 30.26 29.10
C SER A 125 7.59 30.60 30.22
N HIS A 126 6.31 30.51 29.88
CA HIS A 126 5.20 30.79 30.78
C HIS A 126 4.79 29.55 31.58
N GLU A 127 4.19 29.77 32.74
CA GLU A 127 3.57 28.70 33.55
C GLU A 127 2.48 27.97 32.76
N LYS A 128 2.58 26.64 32.69
CA LYS A 128 1.62 25.76 32.00
C LYS A 128 1.15 24.63 32.92
N GLY A 129 0.02 24.02 32.60
CA GLY A 129 -0.57 22.97 33.43
C GLY A 129 -1.92 22.48 32.95
N PHE A 130 -2.52 21.60 33.74
CA PHE A 130 -3.78 20.92 33.46
C PHE A 130 -4.80 21.17 34.58
N LEU A 131 -6.01 21.53 34.19
CA LEU A 131 -7.21 21.62 35.02
C LEU A 131 -7.98 20.30 34.89
N ILE A 132 -8.36 19.72 36.03
CA ILE A 132 -9.06 18.43 36.13
C ILE A 132 -10.39 18.70 36.84
N VAL A 133 -11.50 18.30 36.25
CA VAL A 133 -12.85 18.61 36.72
C VAL A 133 -13.71 17.35 36.68
N GLY A 134 -14.38 17.04 37.79
CA GLY A 134 -15.42 16.02 37.83
C GLY A 134 -16.75 16.59 37.33
N LEU A 135 -17.43 15.86 36.43
CA LEU A 135 -18.72 16.25 35.86
C LEU A 135 -19.76 15.16 36.17
N GLN A 136 -20.88 15.55 36.74
CA GLN A 136 -22.01 14.65 36.97
C GLN A 136 -22.95 14.68 35.77
N THR A 137 -22.97 13.62 34.98
CA THR A 137 -23.88 13.49 33.82
C THR A 137 -25.00 12.49 34.11
N ASP A 138 -26.02 12.47 33.26
CA ASP A 138 -27.07 11.45 33.28
C ASP A 138 -26.52 10.03 33.01
N MET A 139 -25.33 9.94 32.40
CA MET A 139 -24.63 8.69 32.09
C MET A 139 -23.55 8.33 33.12
N GLY A 140 -23.46 9.06 34.24
CA GLY A 140 -22.48 8.85 35.30
C GLY A 140 -21.42 9.94 35.40
N GLU A 141 -20.45 9.73 36.29
CA GLU A 141 -19.39 10.71 36.57
C GLU A 141 -18.27 10.64 35.52
N ILE A 142 -17.92 11.80 34.94
CA ILE A 142 -16.85 11.96 33.96
C ILE A 142 -15.76 12.84 34.55
N CYS A 143 -14.52 12.35 34.57
CA CYS A 143 -13.34 13.13 34.89
C CYS A 143 -12.82 13.80 33.60
N CYS A 144 -13.09 15.10 33.48
CA CYS A 144 -12.68 15.92 32.35
C CYS A 144 -11.35 16.61 32.65
N VAL A 145 -10.41 16.55 31.72
CA VAL A 145 -9.07 17.14 31.87
C VAL A 145 -8.81 18.07 30.70
N THR A 146 -8.32 19.28 30.99
CA THR A 146 -7.83 20.20 29.95
C THR A 146 -6.51 20.82 30.34
N GLY A 147 -5.64 21.07 29.37
CA GLY A 147 -4.35 21.68 29.63
C GLY A 147 -3.58 21.97 28.37
N GLN A 148 -2.39 22.51 28.57
CA GLN A 148 -1.44 22.66 27.47
C GLN A 148 -0.01 22.48 27.96
N CYS A 149 0.84 21.93 27.09
CA CYS A 149 2.27 21.78 27.33
C CYS A 149 3.05 23.03 26.89
N ILE A 150 4.30 23.12 27.32
CA ILE A 150 5.20 24.22 26.93
C ILE A 150 5.58 24.05 25.45
N PRO A 151 5.41 25.08 24.59
CA PRO A 151 5.76 25.01 23.18
C PRO A 151 7.27 25.14 22.96
N PHE A 152 8.03 24.10 23.30
CA PHE A 152 9.51 24.09 23.20
C PHE A 152 10.03 24.51 21.82
N HIS A 153 9.29 24.16 20.77
CA HIS A 153 9.59 24.51 19.40
C HIS A 153 9.64 26.04 19.17
N SER A 154 8.82 26.82 19.88
CA SER A 154 8.81 28.29 19.79
C SER A 154 10.07 28.92 20.39
N PHE A 155 10.82 28.15 21.17
CA PHE A 155 12.13 28.52 21.72
C PHE A 155 13.29 27.88 20.93
N GLY A 156 13.01 27.25 19.78
CA GLY A 156 14.02 26.53 18.98
C GLY A 156 14.55 25.26 19.65
N ARG A 157 13.82 24.69 20.61
CA ARG A 157 14.21 23.50 21.38
C ARG A 157 13.32 22.31 21.03
N LYS A 158 13.83 21.09 21.20
CA LYS A 158 13.07 19.86 20.97
C LYS A 158 12.40 19.39 22.26
N ALA A 159 11.16 18.94 22.19
CA ALA A 159 10.41 18.43 23.35
C ALA A 159 11.11 17.23 24.03
N ALA A 160 11.83 16.41 23.25
CA ALA A 160 12.61 15.27 23.75
C ALA A 160 13.69 15.65 24.77
N GLU A 161 14.21 16.87 24.73
CA GLU A 161 15.19 17.38 25.71
C GLU A 161 14.56 17.52 27.12
N PHE A 162 13.24 17.67 27.18
CA PHE A 162 12.45 17.88 28.39
C PHE A 162 11.54 16.69 28.71
N ARG A 163 11.97 15.47 28.33
CA ARG A 163 11.20 14.24 28.54
C ARG A 163 10.69 14.05 29.97
N HIS A 164 11.45 14.50 30.98
CA HIS A 164 11.05 14.39 32.39
C HIS A 164 9.72 15.10 32.69
N ILE A 165 9.44 16.24 32.04
CA ILE A 165 8.17 16.98 32.17
C ILE A 165 7.01 16.15 31.61
N TYR A 166 7.19 15.56 30.43
CA TYR A 166 6.19 14.70 29.80
C TYR A 166 5.99 13.38 30.57
N SER A 167 7.04 12.81 31.15
CA SER A 167 6.94 11.62 32.00
C SER A 167 6.18 11.90 33.30
N ALA A 168 6.37 13.07 33.91
CA ALA A 168 5.61 13.49 35.09
C ALA A 168 4.12 13.69 34.75
N LEU A 169 3.84 14.28 33.60
CA LEU A 169 2.47 14.42 33.08
C LEU A 169 1.83 13.06 32.78
N GLU A 170 2.55 12.15 32.09
CA GLU A 170 2.07 10.80 31.77
C GLU A 170 1.67 10.05 33.03
N LYS A 171 2.53 10.09 34.06
CA LYS A 171 2.24 9.47 35.35
C LYS A 171 0.95 10.05 35.94
N LYS A 172 0.77 11.37 35.91
CA LYS A 172 -0.42 12.00 36.49
C LYS A 172 -1.71 11.62 35.76
N LEU A 173 -1.68 11.58 34.43
CA LEU A 173 -2.83 11.20 33.63
C LEU A 173 -3.20 9.72 33.80
N LEU A 174 -2.21 8.85 34.00
CA LEU A 174 -2.43 7.43 34.34
C LEU A 174 -3.02 7.24 35.73
N GLU A 175 -2.59 8.01 36.74
CA GLU A 175 -3.21 8.00 38.08
C GLU A 175 -4.70 8.37 37.99
N LEU A 176 -5.04 9.41 37.23
CA LEU A 176 -6.44 9.79 37.02
C LEU A 176 -7.26 8.68 36.35
N ALA A 177 -6.64 7.92 35.43
CA ALA A 177 -7.26 6.78 34.76
C ALA A 177 -7.62 5.64 35.72
N GLU A 178 -6.84 5.48 36.78
CA GLU A 178 -7.02 4.46 37.81
C GLU A 178 -8.04 4.92 38.86
N GLU A 179 -8.02 6.20 39.21
CA GLU A 179 -8.96 6.80 40.17
C GLU A 179 -10.38 6.98 39.60
N ASN A 180 -10.51 7.14 38.29
CA ASN A 180 -11.78 7.50 37.65
C ASN A 180 -12.18 6.51 36.57
N ARG A 181 -13.47 6.17 36.56
CA ARG A 181 -14.03 5.25 35.57
C ARG A 181 -13.99 5.82 34.16
N HIS A 182 -14.51 7.03 33.97
CA HIS A 182 -14.54 7.74 32.69
C HIS A 182 -13.59 8.93 32.76
N VAL A 183 -12.59 8.96 31.88
CA VAL A 183 -11.64 10.08 31.79
C VAL A 183 -11.57 10.56 30.35
N MET A 184 -11.75 11.86 30.16
CA MET A 184 -11.67 12.52 28.86
C MET A 184 -10.70 13.69 28.95
N ILE A 185 -9.71 13.72 28.05
CA ILE A 185 -8.61 14.69 28.11
C ILE A 185 -8.61 15.49 26.81
N GLY A 186 -8.92 16.79 26.86
CA GLY A 186 -8.82 17.70 25.72
C GLY A 186 -7.71 18.71 25.94
N ALA A 187 -6.60 18.60 25.21
CA ALA A 187 -5.41 19.38 25.48
C ALA A 187 -4.54 19.67 24.24
N ASP A 188 -3.80 20.78 24.31
CA ASP A 188 -2.73 21.15 23.38
C ASP A 188 -1.38 20.65 23.92
N PHE A 189 -0.91 19.52 23.39
CA PHE A 189 0.36 18.93 23.85
C PHE A 189 1.59 19.59 23.21
N ASN A 190 1.42 20.52 22.26
CA ASN A 190 2.49 21.24 21.57
C ASN A 190 3.55 20.36 20.88
N ILE A 191 3.20 19.10 20.61
CA ILE A 191 4.02 18.09 19.96
C ILE A 191 3.19 17.29 18.95
N SER A 192 3.88 16.74 17.94
CA SER A 192 3.27 15.85 16.95
C SER A 192 2.79 14.53 17.57
N ARG A 193 1.91 13.81 16.87
CA ARG A 193 1.36 12.54 17.35
C ARG A 193 2.44 11.47 17.54
N ASP A 194 3.45 11.47 16.67
CA ASP A 194 4.60 10.57 16.76
C ASP A 194 5.45 10.90 17.98
N GLU A 195 5.70 12.19 18.25
CA GLU A 195 6.38 12.63 19.47
C GLU A 195 5.57 12.32 20.73
N LEU A 196 4.24 12.48 20.70
CA LEU A 196 3.36 12.11 21.81
C LEU A 196 3.49 10.61 22.13
N ALA A 197 3.53 9.76 21.10
CA ALA A 197 3.74 8.31 21.26
C ALA A 197 5.13 7.96 21.80
N LEU A 198 6.16 8.75 21.45
CA LEU A 198 7.52 8.55 21.95
C LEU A 198 7.72 9.06 23.38
N LEU A 199 7.05 10.15 23.76
CA LEU A 199 7.24 10.81 25.06
C LEU A 199 6.27 10.32 26.13
N MET A 200 5.08 9.83 25.73
CA MET A 200 4.02 9.34 26.63
C MET A 200 3.47 7.97 26.16
N PRO A 201 4.34 6.94 26.03
CA PRO A 201 3.96 5.65 25.47
C PRO A 201 2.93 4.89 26.31
N LYS A 202 3.05 4.89 27.64
CA LYS A 202 2.14 4.14 28.54
C LYS A 202 0.74 4.75 28.54
N LEU A 203 0.63 6.07 28.39
CA LEU A 203 -0.67 6.73 28.25
C LEU A 203 -1.36 6.26 26.95
N LEU A 204 -0.65 6.26 25.83
CA LEU A 204 -1.19 5.82 24.54
C LEU A 204 -1.38 4.31 24.42
N GLN A 205 -0.94 3.50 25.39
CA GLN A 205 -1.37 2.09 25.49
C GLN A 205 -2.81 1.97 25.99
N ARG A 206 -3.21 2.84 26.92
CA ARG A 206 -4.53 2.80 27.58
C ARG A 206 -5.57 3.72 26.95
N TYR A 207 -5.11 4.81 26.32
CA TYR A 207 -5.96 5.82 25.71
C TYR A 207 -5.84 5.82 24.19
N SER A 208 -6.96 6.03 23.52
CA SER A 208 -7.04 6.40 22.10
C SER A 208 -7.03 7.92 21.98
N GLY A 209 -6.56 8.44 20.85
CA GLY A 209 -6.46 9.88 20.59
C GLY A 209 -7.16 10.28 19.30
N LEU A 210 -7.96 11.34 19.35
CA LEU A 210 -8.53 12.02 18.18
C LEU A 210 -7.79 13.35 17.94
N PRO A 211 -7.49 13.74 16.69
CA PRO A 211 -7.75 13.00 15.43
C PRO A 211 -6.96 11.70 15.33
N ASP A 212 -7.55 10.62 14.79
CA ASP A 212 -6.82 9.37 14.50
C ASP A 212 -6.10 9.46 13.15
N GLY A 213 -4.77 9.29 13.16
CA GLY A 213 -3.91 9.55 12.00
C GLY A 213 -3.38 10.99 11.91
N TRP A 214 -2.76 11.33 10.77
CA TRP A 214 -2.21 12.67 10.53
C TRP A 214 -3.32 13.61 10.06
N ILE A 215 -3.73 14.53 10.94
CA ILE A 215 -4.65 15.64 10.63
C ILE A 215 -4.07 16.91 11.26
N ALA A 216 -3.91 17.95 10.45
CA ALA A 216 -3.47 19.25 10.93
C ALA A 216 -4.56 19.92 11.79
N THR A 217 -4.22 20.24 13.04
CA THR A 217 -5.07 21.01 13.96
C THR A 217 -4.72 22.49 13.96
N ARG A 218 -3.80 22.94 13.08
CA ARG A 218 -3.46 24.34 12.85
C ARG A 218 -3.52 24.71 11.36
N PRO A 219 -3.77 25.98 11.01
CA PRO A 219 -3.72 26.46 9.62
C PRO A 219 -2.37 26.24 8.93
N ASN A 220 -1.27 26.26 9.68
CA ASN A 220 0.08 26.06 9.16
C ASN A 220 0.47 24.59 8.88
N GLY A 221 -0.48 23.65 9.02
CA GLY A 221 -0.26 22.23 8.73
C GLY A 221 0.24 21.39 9.91
N ARG A 222 0.41 21.96 11.11
CA ARG A 222 0.78 21.22 12.33
C ARG A 222 -0.42 20.59 13.04
N GLY A 223 -0.18 19.51 13.79
CA GLY A 223 -1.16 18.87 14.67
C GLY A 223 -0.61 18.77 16.09
N ASP A 224 -1.21 19.52 17.02
CA ASP A 224 -0.78 19.60 18.43
C ASP A 224 -1.93 19.37 19.44
N ASP A 225 -3.19 19.44 18.97
CA ASP A 225 -4.40 19.37 19.80
C ASP A 225 -5.04 17.99 19.75
N TYR A 226 -5.27 17.38 20.92
CA TYR A 226 -5.76 16.00 21.01
C TYR A 226 -6.91 15.85 22.00
N ILE A 227 -7.87 14.98 21.67
CA ILE A 227 -8.82 14.40 22.61
C ILE A 227 -8.36 12.97 22.93
N LEU A 228 -7.95 12.71 24.16
CA LEU A 228 -7.61 11.37 24.64
C LEU A 228 -8.74 10.78 25.48
N TYR A 229 -9.10 9.53 25.19
CA TYR A 229 -10.18 8.80 25.88
C TYR A 229 -9.82 7.31 26.03
N LYS A 230 -10.39 6.60 27.02
CA LYS A 230 -10.05 5.18 27.26
C LYS A 230 -10.41 4.30 26.06
N ARG A 231 -9.44 3.52 25.57
CA ARG A 231 -9.54 2.70 24.35
C ARG A 231 -10.55 1.56 24.46
N GLU A 232 -10.69 0.97 25.64
CA GLU A 232 -11.52 -0.22 25.89
C GLU A 232 -13.04 0.04 25.87
N LYS A 233 -13.47 1.31 25.81
CA LYS A 233 -14.87 1.71 25.91
C LYS A 233 -15.55 1.98 24.54
N GLY A 234 -14.87 1.68 23.44
CA GLY A 234 -15.41 1.78 22.07
C GLY A 234 -14.92 3.00 21.28
N ASP A 235 -15.28 3.06 19.99
CA ASP A 235 -14.86 4.11 19.06
C ASP A 235 -15.69 5.39 19.20
N ALA A 236 -15.07 6.54 18.89
CA ALA A 236 -15.67 7.86 18.92
C ALA A 236 -15.60 8.51 17.53
N GLU A 237 -16.67 9.19 17.12
CA GLU A 237 -16.68 9.94 15.87
C GLU A 237 -15.86 11.24 16.03
N PHE A 238 -14.95 11.51 15.10
CA PHE A 238 -14.14 12.72 15.10
C PHE A 238 -14.64 13.74 14.08
N ARG A 239 -14.65 15.02 14.48
CA ARG A 239 -14.85 16.16 13.58
C ARG A 239 -13.84 17.27 13.91
N LEU A 240 -13.25 17.84 12.86
CA LEU A 240 -12.39 19.03 12.97
C LEU A 240 -13.25 20.29 12.76
N ILE A 241 -13.21 21.21 13.71
CA ILE A 241 -13.94 22.47 13.66
C ILE A 241 -12.96 23.58 13.29
N LYS A 242 -13.01 24.05 12.05
CA LYS A 242 -12.17 25.18 11.60
C LYS A 242 -12.56 26.45 12.37
N THR A 243 -11.58 27.14 12.93
CA THR A 243 -11.77 28.42 13.63
C THR A 243 -11.03 29.57 12.93
N CYS A 244 -11.23 30.80 13.41
CA CYS A 244 -10.45 31.97 13.02
C CYS A 244 -9.17 32.17 13.85
N PHE A 245 -8.92 31.32 14.85
CA PHE A 245 -7.69 31.34 15.65
C PHE A 245 -6.57 30.60 14.94
N ASP A 246 -5.38 30.60 15.53
CA ASP A 246 -4.20 29.88 15.05
C ASP A 246 -4.27 28.36 15.32
N HIS A 247 -5.34 27.89 15.98
CA HIS A 247 -5.70 26.49 16.14
C HIS A 247 -7.15 26.21 15.67
N TYR A 248 -7.37 25.02 15.13
CA TYR A 248 -8.68 24.43 14.89
C TYR A 248 -9.16 23.67 16.13
N GLY A 249 -10.47 23.56 16.30
CA GLY A 249 -11.07 22.76 17.37
C GLY A 249 -11.14 21.29 17.01
N CYS A 250 -10.88 20.43 17.99
CA CYS A 250 -11.10 18.99 17.88
C CYS A 250 -12.40 18.62 18.59
N MET A 251 -13.30 17.87 17.93
CA MET A 251 -14.57 17.42 18.49
C MET A 251 -14.67 15.89 18.41
N GLY A 252 -15.01 15.26 19.54
CA GLY A 252 -15.32 13.84 19.66
C GLY A 252 -16.78 13.63 20.05
N ILE A 253 -17.45 12.66 19.43
CA ILE A 253 -18.85 12.32 19.74
C ILE A 253 -18.94 10.90 20.29
N PHE A 254 -19.31 10.80 21.56
CA PHE A 254 -19.29 9.59 22.37
C PHE A 254 -20.70 9.09 22.62
N GLY A 255 -21.02 7.85 22.25
CA GLY A 255 -22.35 7.26 22.46
C GLY A 255 -22.60 6.78 23.89
N GLU A 256 -23.85 6.53 24.24
CA GLU A 256 -24.28 6.03 25.56
C GLU A 256 -23.57 4.74 26.00
N LYS A 257 -23.28 3.83 25.06
CA LYS A 257 -22.51 2.59 25.31
C LYS A 257 -21.11 2.86 25.90
N TYR A 258 -20.50 4.02 25.61
CA TYR A 258 -19.20 4.41 26.16
C TYR A 258 -19.25 4.61 27.68
N PHE A 259 -20.39 5.06 28.19
CA PHE A 259 -20.61 5.42 29.59
C PHE A 259 -21.37 4.34 30.38
N ALA A 260 -21.84 3.28 29.72
CA ALA A 260 -22.60 2.19 30.35
C ALA A 260 -21.77 1.39 31.38
N ASN A 261 -22.47 0.86 32.39
CA ASN A 261 -21.88 -0.03 33.39
C ASN A 261 -21.58 -1.40 32.79
N ASP A 262 -20.45 -2.04 33.14
CA ASP A 262 -20.03 -3.35 32.64
C ASP A 262 -21.08 -4.47 32.82
N LYS A 263 -21.99 -4.35 33.80
CA LYS A 263 -23.14 -5.25 34.01
C LYS A 263 -24.38 -4.92 33.17
N GLU A 264 -24.52 -3.67 32.74
CA GLU A 264 -25.61 -3.20 31.87
C GLU A 264 -25.26 -3.40 30.39
N THR A 265 -23.97 -3.32 30.01
CA THR A 265 -23.48 -3.75 28.69
C THR A 265 -23.71 -5.24 28.47
N GLU A 266 -23.51 -6.10 29.47
CA GLU A 266 -23.83 -7.54 29.37
C GLU A 266 -25.34 -7.81 29.18
N LYS A 267 -26.21 -6.93 29.69
CA LYS A 267 -27.67 -7.07 29.61
C LYS A 267 -28.26 -6.49 28.32
N MET A 268 -27.80 -5.31 27.90
CA MET A 268 -28.14 -4.70 26.61
C MET A 268 -27.58 -5.51 25.44
N GLU A 269 -26.37 -6.08 25.57
CA GLU A 269 -25.86 -7.01 24.56
C GLU A 269 -26.59 -8.36 24.55
N TRP A 270 -27.37 -8.70 25.58
CA TRP A 270 -28.20 -9.92 25.58
C TRP A 270 -29.55 -9.66 24.91
N GLU A 271 -30.17 -8.50 25.17
CA GLU A 271 -31.49 -8.14 24.63
C GLU A 271 -31.41 -7.71 23.15
N ASP A 272 -30.39 -6.95 22.71
CA ASP A 272 -30.15 -6.67 21.28
C ASP A 272 -29.76 -7.94 20.50
N ARG A 273 -29.10 -8.91 21.17
CA ARG A 273 -28.71 -10.18 20.55
C ARG A 273 -29.89 -11.11 20.30
N ASP A 274 -30.99 -11.04 21.04
CA ASP A 274 -32.13 -11.92 20.79
C ASP A 274 -32.98 -11.47 19.58
N GLU A 275 -33.07 -10.16 19.31
CA GLU A 275 -33.68 -9.64 18.07
C GLU A 275 -32.76 -9.82 16.84
N GLU A 276 -31.44 -9.62 16.98
CA GLU A 276 -30.47 -9.94 15.90
C GLU A 276 -30.23 -11.44 15.71
N MET A 277 -30.34 -12.29 16.74
CA MET A 277 -30.21 -13.75 16.61
C MET A 277 -31.42 -14.38 15.94
N ALA A 278 -32.63 -13.82 16.09
CA ALA A 278 -33.79 -14.29 15.34
C ALA A 278 -33.62 -14.08 13.82
N ILE A 279 -32.89 -13.03 13.41
CA ILE A 279 -32.55 -12.75 12.00
C ILE A 279 -31.24 -13.48 11.58
N GLY A 280 -30.29 -13.64 12.48
CA GLY A 280 -28.96 -14.22 12.25
C GLY A 280 -28.89 -15.77 12.26
N GLN A 281 -29.85 -16.46 12.88
CA GLN A 281 -29.93 -17.93 12.81
C GLN A 281 -30.26 -18.45 11.40
N GLY A 282 -30.85 -17.61 10.54
CA GLY A 282 -31.02 -17.91 9.11
C GLY A 282 -29.73 -17.79 8.29
N LYS A 283 -28.81 -16.88 8.66
CA LYS A 283 -27.57 -16.59 7.92
C LYS A 283 -26.39 -17.51 8.28
N ARG A 284 -26.32 -18.05 9.49
CA ARG A 284 -25.15 -18.84 9.96
C ARG A 284 -25.04 -20.26 9.39
N LYS A 285 -26.08 -20.77 8.72
CA LYS A 285 -26.05 -22.11 8.09
C LYS A 285 -25.28 -22.16 6.77
N ASN A 286 -25.12 -21.04 6.07
CA ASN A 286 -24.53 -21.00 4.72
C ASN A 286 -23.06 -20.58 4.68
N HIS A 287 -22.44 -20.25 5.81
CA HIS A 287 -21.05 -19.78 5.87
C HIS A 287 -20.15 -20.73 6.67
N VAL A 288 -18.90 -20.90 6.22
CA VAL A 288 -17.86 -21.69 6.88
C VAL A 288 -16.58 -20.87 7.02
N TYR A 289 -16.02 -20.80 8.24
CA TYR A 289 -14.84 -19.97 8.54
C TYR A 289 -13.57 -20.82 8.73
N VAL A 290 -12.53 -20.59 7.93
CA VAL A 290 -11.24 -21.30 8.03
C VAL A 290 -10.13 -20.33 8.43
N LEU A 291 -9.45 -20.61 9.54
CA LEU A 291 -8.25 -19.87 9.94
C LEU A 291 -7.02 -20.47 9.24
N HIS A 292 -6.33 -19.71 8.41
CA HIS A 292 -5.10 -20.14 7.72
C HIS A 292 -3.87 -19.47 8.33
N LEU A 293 -3.01 -20.31 8.91
CA LEU A 293 -1.74 -19.97 9.54
C LEU A 293 -0.57 -20.56 8.74
N SER A 294 0.57 -19.89 8.74
CA SER A 294 1.80 -20.39 8.11
C SER A 294 3.04 -19.79 8.78
N ASP A 295 4.19 -20.44 8.61
CA ASP A 295 5.51 -19.90 8.90
C ASP A 295 5.61 -19.39 10.36
N LEU A 296 5.23 -20.27 11.28
CA LEU A 296 5.09 -19.97 12.71
C LEU A 296 6.43 -20.00 13.46
N HIS A 297 7.40 -20.83 13.04
CA HIS A 297 8.77 -20.83 13.58
C HIS A 297 8.86 -20.81 15.12
N PHE A 298 8.06 -21.64 15.79
CA PHE A 298 8.07 -21.73 17.26
C PHE A 298 9.43 -22.28 17.74
N SER A 299 10.06 -21.63 18.71
CA SER A 299 11.33 -22.08 19.30
C SER A 299 11.44 -21.69 20.78
N LYS A 300 12.28 -22.42 21.55
CA LYS A 300 12.48 -22.20 23.00
C LYS A 300 13.60 -21.19 23.32
N THR A 301 14.54 -21.03 22.41
CA THR A 301 15.67 -20.09 22.47
C THR A 301 15.47 -19.01 21.41
N PRO A 302 15.77 -17.72 21.68
CA PRO A 302 15.88 -16.71 20.63
C PRO A 302 17.10 -17.07 19.78
N THR A 303 16.91 -18.01 18.86
CA THR A 303 17.94 -18.43 17.94
C THR A 303 18.13 -17.28 16.95
N ASN A 304 19.38 -16.80 16.86
CA ASN A 304 19.88 -16.05 15.71
C ASN A 304 19.99 -16.99 14.52
N ASP A 305 18.92 -17.70 14.17
CA ASP A 305 18.85 -18.37 12.89
C ASP A 305 18.61 -17.27 11.86
N ARG A 306 19.74 -16.63 11.52
CA ARG A 306 19.87 -15.79 10.34
C ARG A 306 19.59 -16.73 9.18
N ASP A 307 18.33 -16.79 8.73
CA ASP A 307 18.16 -16.94 7.29
C ASP A 307 19.06 -15.86 6.69
N SER A 308 20.04 -16.25 5.88
CA SER A 308 21.07 -15.33 5.38
C SER A 308 20.50 -14.28 4.40
N LYS A 309 19.22 -13.92 4.56
CA LYS A 309 18.36 -13.26 3.59
C LYS A 309 17.84 -11.89 3.99
N ILE A 310 18.00 -11.42 5.22
CA ILE A 310 17.83 -9.99 5.56
C ILE A 310 18.68 -9.69 6.80
N SER A 311 19.28 -8.50 6.83
CA SER A 311 19.99 -7.99 8.01
C SER A 311 19.11 -6.99 8.76
N VAL A 312 18.94 -7.16 10.08
CA VAL A 312 19.28 -6.19 11.16
C VAL A 312 18.53 -6.52 12.48
N LYS A 313 19.11 -6.02 13.58
CA LYS A 313 18.81 -6.10 15.02
C LYS A 313 17.32 -6.12 15.43
N ILE A 314 16.99 -7.08 16.30
CA ILE A 314 15.73 -7.15 17.05
C ILE A 314 15.90 -6.48 18.41
N ASP A 315 15.00 -5.55 18.71
CA ASP A 315 14.77 -4.99 20.04
C ASP A 315 13.39 -5.50 20.49
N SER A 316 13.29 -6.31 21.56
CA SER A 316 11.97 -6.64 22.11
C SER A 316 12.00 -7.03 23.59
N ASN A 317 11.15 -6.36 24.36
CA ASN A 317 10.85 -6.62 25.77
C ASN A 317 9.64 -7.57 25.97
N SER A 318 9.17 -8.30 24.94
CA SER A 318 8.19 -9.41 25.06
C SER A 318 8.16 -10.33 23.81
N GLY A 319 8.13 -11.65 24.01
CA GLY A 319 8.44 -12.66 22.97
C GLY A 319 7.33 -12.95 21.93
N LYS A 320 7.75 -13.54 20.78
CA LYS A 320 6.93 -13.90 19.59
C LYS A 320 5.61 -14.62 19.92
N ILE A 321 5.64 -15.57 20.85
CA ILE A 321 4.49 -16.40 21.25
C ILE A 321 3.39 -15.60 21.97
N GLY A 322 3.76 -14.56 22.73
CA GLY A 322 2.79 -13.69 23.40
C GLY A 322 1.90 -12.95 22.40
N ARG A 323 2.50 -12.51 21.27
CA ARG A 323 1.76 -11.88 20.16
C ARG A 323 0.73 -12.84 19.58
N PHE A 324 1.15 -14.06 19.23
CA PHE A 324 0.25 -15.08 18.68
C PHE A 324 -0.97 -15.33 19.57
N LYS A 325 -0.76 -15.52 20.89
CA LYS A 325 -1.86 -15.74 21.85
C LYS A 325 -2.86 -14.59 21.90
N ASN A 326 -2.36 -13.36 21.89
CA ASN A 326 -3.21 -12.17 21.96
C ASN A 326 -4.08 -12.02 20.71
N TYR A 327 -3.52 -12.29 19.53
CA TYR A 327 -4.26 -12.22 18.27
C TYR A 327 -5.35 -13.28 18.16
N MET A 328 -5.01 -14.53 18.49
CA MET A 328 -6.00 -15.61 18.51
C MET A 328 -7.14 -15.35 19.52
N ALA A 329 -6.86 -14.63 20.62
CA ALA A 329 -7.88 -14.26 21.60
C ALA A 329 -8.85 -13.18 21.10
N LYS A 330 -8.42 -12.33 20.15
CA LYS A 330 -9.17 -11.20 19.58
C LYS A 330 -9.95 -11.52 18.31
N LEU A 331 -9.89 -12.77 17.81
CA LEU A 331 -10.70 -13.18 16.66
C LEU A 331 -12.19 -12.85 16.89
N SER A 332 -12.77 -12.11 15.94
CA SER A 332 -14.16 -11.66 15.97
C SER A 332 -15.15 -12.83 15.84
N ILE A 333 -14.73 -13.90 15.17
CA ILE A 333 -15.50 -15.12 14.94
C ILE A 333 -14.61 -16.32 15.28
N LYS A 334 -15.16 -17.30 15.99
CA LYS A 334 -14.50 -18.59 16.22
C LYS A 334 -14.43 -19.35 14.89
N PRO A 335 -13.25 -19.73 14.39
CA PRO A 335 -13.14 -20.48 13.15
C PRO A 335 -13.69 -21.90 13.30
N ASP A 336 -14.21 -22.42 12.21
CA ASP A 336 -14.71 -23.78 12.06
C ASP A 336 -13.59 -24.81 11.87
N TYR A 337 -12.55 -24.41 11.12
CA TYR A 337 -11.35 -25.21 10.87
C TYR A 337 -10.10 -24.34 11.03
N VAL A 338 -8.99 -24.98 11.36
CA VAL A 338 -7.67 -24.35 11.39
C VAL A 338 -6.74 -25.10 10.44
N VAL A 339 -6.14 -24.37 9.50
CA VAL A 339 -5.15 -24.89 8.58
C VAL A 339 -3.81 -24.25 8.91
N VAL A 340 -2.78 -25.08 9.10
CA VAL A 340 -1.39 -24.67 9.21
C VAL A 340 -0.64 -25.21 7.99
N SER A 341 -0.24 -24.34 7.07
CA SER A 341 0.36 -24.78 5.80
C SER A 341 1.83 -25.20 5.92
N GLY A 342 2.51 -24.89 7.03
CA GLY A 342 3.86 -25.40 7.32
C GLY A 342 4.72 -24.45 8.12
N ASP A 343 5.96 -24.87 8.35
CA ASP A 343 6.97 -24.20 9.17
C ASP A 343 6.46 -23.89 10.58
N VAL A 344 6.02 -24.94 11.27
CA VAL A 344 5.56 -24.87 12.67
C VAL A 344 6.74 -24.60 13.59
N THR A 345 7.87 -25.29 13.39
CA THR A 345 9.11 -25.18 14.17
C THR A 345 10.27 -24.70 13.30
N VAL A 346 11.48 -24.68 13.87
CA VAL A 346 12.74 -24.43 13.16
C VAL A 346 13.56 -25.71 13.14
N ARG A 347 14.04 -26.14 11.96
CA ARG A 347 14.94 -27.30 11.76
C ARG A 347 14.47 -28.63 12.38
N GLY A 348 13.16 -28.87 12.43
CA GLY A 348 12.56 -30.06 13.04
C GLY A 348 12.74 -30.14 14.57
N GLU A 349 13.00 -29.01 15.24
CA GLU A 349 13.21 -28.98 16.68
C GLU A 349 11.93 -29.36 17.45
N ARG A 350 12.04 -30.44 18.24
CA ARG A 350 10.99 -30.94 19.15
C ARG A 350 10.35 -29.86 20.02
N ALA A 351 11.16 -28.98 20.60
CA ALA A 351 10.69 -27.97 21.54
C ALA A 351 9.70 -26.98 20.91
N GLY A 352 9.87 -26.64 19.63
CA GLY A 352 8.95 -25.76 18.92
C GLY A 352 7.57 -26.40 18.72
N PHE A 353 7.54 -27.68 18.31
CA PHE A 353 6.29 -28.44 18.18
C PHE A 353 5.55 -28.60 19.52
N GLU A 354 6.27 -28.88 20.61
CA GLU A 354 5.69 -28.99 21.95
C GLU A 354 5.05 -27.67 22.41
N GLU A 355 5.74 -26.55 22.16
CA GLU A 355 5.26 -25.22 22.50
C GLU A 355 4.05 -24.84 21.65
N PHE A 356 4.06 -25.13 20.34
CA PHE A 356 2.88 -24.97 19.48
C PHE A 356 1.67 -25.72 20.05
N ASN A 357 1.83 -27.01 20.36
CA ASN A 357 0.77 -27.82 20.96
C ASN A 357 0.24 -27.26 22.27
N ARG A 358 1.12 -26.77 23.14
CA ARG A 358 0.71 -26.16 24.41
C ARG A 358 -0.15 -24.93 24.17
N VAL A 359 0.27 -24.05 23.26
CA VAL A 359 -0.46 -22.81 22.94
C VAL A 359 -1.81 -23.11 22.29
N ILE A 360 -1.88 -24.03 21.34
CA ILE A 360 -3.13 -24.43 20.70
C ILE A 360 -4.10 -25.02 21.74
N LYS A 361 -3.65 -25.96 22.59
CA LYS A 361 -4.49 -26.53 23.66
C LYS A 361 -5.06 -25.47 24.60
N GLU A 362 -4.27 -24.45 24.94
CA GLU A 362 -4.74 -23.32 25.76
C GLU A 362 -5.85 -22.52 25.05
N LEU A 363 -5.71 -22.25 23.74
CA LEU A 363 -6.68 -21.49 22.96
C LEU A 363 -7.98 -22.28 22.72
N ILE A 364 -7.88 -23.59 22.51
CA ILE A 364 -9.04 -24.51 22.44
C ILE A 364 -9.79 -24.51 23.78
N LYS A 365 -9.07 -24.65 24.90
CA LYS A 365 -9.68 -24.63 26.25
C LYS A 365 -10.39 -23.31 26.56
N LYS A 366 -9.90 -22.19 26.02
CA LYS A 366 -10.54 -20.87 26.11
C LYS A 366 -11.71 -20.67 25.13
N GLY A 367 -12.06 -21.70 24.34
CA GLY A 367 -13.15 -21.65 23.36
C GLY A 367 -12.85 -20.79 22.12
N LYS A 368 -11.60 -20.38 21.91
CA LYS A 368 -11.20 -19.47 20.81
C LYS A 368 -10.92 -20.19 19.50
N LEU A 369 -10.50 -21.45 19.57
CA LEU A 369 -10.25 -22.32 18.41
C LEU A 369 -11.15 -23.57 18.47
N PRO A 370 -11.40 -24.25 17.32
CA PRO A 370 -12.17 -25.49 17.28
C PRO A 370 -11.38 -26.64 17.93
N THR A 371 -11.98 -27.82 18.03
CA THR A 371 -11.30 -29.01 18.55
C THR A 371 -10.23 -29.52 17.58
N VAL A 372 -9.30 -30.33 18.08
CA VAL A 372 -8.10 -30.74 17.32
C VAL A 372 -8.41 -31.56 16.06
N ASP A 373 -9.57 -32.23 16.01
CA ASP A 373 -10.08 -32.96 14.83
C ASP A 373 -10.46 -32.02 13.67
N LYS A 374 -10.52 -30.70 13.90
CA LYS A 374 -10.75 -29.67 12.88
C LYS A 374 -9.47 -28.95 12.46
N PHE A 375 -8.30 -29.48 12.83
CA PHE A 375 -6.99 -28.94 12.44
C PHE A 375 -6.36 -29.79 11.34
N ILE A 376 -5.79 -29.12 10.35
CA ILE A 376 -4.95 -29.71 9.31
C ILE A 376 -3.60 -29.02 9.33
N VAL A 377 -2.52 -29.79 9.49
CA VAL A 377 -1.15 -29.28 9.62
C VAL A 377 -0.25 -29.97 8.59
N ALA A 378 0.19 -29.23 7.58
CA ALA A 378 1.21 -29.69 6.65
C ALA A 378 2.62 -29.31 7.18
N PRO A 379 3.67 -30.09 6.89
CA PRO A 379 5.04 -29.72 7.22
C PRO A 379 5.64 -28.77 6.18
N GLY A 380 6.48 -27.85 6.64
CA GLY A 380 7.39 -27.07 5.81
C GLY A 380 8.83 -27.57 5.86
N ASN A 381 9.73 -26.91 5.13
CA ASN A 381 11.15 -27.28 5.08
C ASN A 381 11.86 -27.07 6.42
N HIS A 382 11.30 -26.24 7.32
CA HIS A 382 11.78 -26.09 8.69
C HIS A 382 11.21 -27.13 9.66
N ASP A 383 10.26 -27.97 9.24
CA ASP A 383 9.64 -29.00 10.10
C ASP A 383 10.32 -30.37 10.01
N VAL A 384 11.30 -30.51 9.11
CA VAL A 384 12.09 -31.73 8.89
C VAL A 384 13.54 -31.54 9.35
N THR A 385 14.15 -32.57 9.94
CA THR A 385 15.57 -32.49 10.29
C THR A 385 16.46 -32.84 9.09
N ALA A 386 17.61 -32.17 8.98
CA ALA A 386 18.56 -32.43 7.91
C ALA A 386 19.14 -33.87 7.99
N SER A 387 19.38 -34.48 6.83
CA SER A 387 19.99 -35.81 6.72
C SER A 387 20.78 -35.95 5.41
N ASP A 388 21.60 -37.00 5.34
CA ASP A 388 22.35 -37.38 4.15
C ASP A 388 21.49 -38.20 3.17
N SER A 389 20.30 -38.67 3.58
CA SER A 389 19.39 -39.44 2.73
C SER A 389 17.93 -39.05 2.94
N VAL A 390 17.17 -38.98 1.84
CA VAL A 390 15.71 -38.78 1.89
C VAL A 390 14.99 -39.94 2.57
N GLU A 391 15.57 -41.14 2.53
CA GLU A 391 15.02 -42.38 3.09
C GLU A 391 15.22 -42.49 4.62
N ASP A 392 15.97 -41.58 5.23
CA ASP A 392 16.19 -41.58 6.68
C ASP A 392 14.91 -41.22 7.42
N ARG A 393 14.30 -42.24 8.03
CA ARG A 393 13.04 -42.14 8.77
C ARG A 393 13.12 -41.24 10.00
N ASN A 394 14.32 -41.03 10.53
CA ASN A 394 14.50 -40.20 11.73
C ASN A 394 14.19 -38.72 11.47
N ARG A 395 14.18 -38.32 10.18
CA ARG A 395 13.92 -36.95 9.75
C ARG A 395 12.58 -36.39 10.22
N TRP A 396 11.59 -37.28 10.38
CA TRP A 396 10.20 -36.91 10.65
C TRP A 396 9.69 -37.32 12.03
N VAL A 397 10.53 -37.97 12.86
CA VAL A 397 10.13 -38.52 14.16
C VAL A 397 9.45 -37.47 15.03
N ASN A 398 10.05 -36.29 15.19
CA ASN A 398 9.47 -35.23 16.01
C ASN A 398 8.13 -34.71 15.46
N PHE A 399 8.03 -34.51 14.14
CA PHE A 399 6.80 -34.04 13.52
C PHE A 399 5.67 -35.08 13.69
N LYS A 400 5.93 -36.35 13.38
CA LYS A 400 4.96 -37.44 13.53
C LYS A 400 4.50 -37.62 14.97
N GLU A 401 5.44 -37.71 15.91
CA GLU A 401 5.11 -37.97 17.31
C GLU A 401 4.31 -36.84 17.98
N ILE A 402 4.56 -35.58 17.58
CA ILE A 402 4.04 -34.42 18.31
C ILE A 402 2.88 -33.78 17.57
N ILE A 403 2.97 -33.64 16.25
CA ILE A 403 1.93 -33.05 15.39
C ILE A 403 1.03 -34.16 14.84
N GLY A 404 1.62 -35.19 14.24
CA GLY A 404 0.90 -36.31 13.64
C GLY A 404 0.06 -37.13 14.61
N ASN A 405 0.36 -37.14 15.91
CA ASN A 405 -0.47 -37.83 16.91
C ASN A 405 -1.66 -36.98 17.40
N VAL A 406 -1.78 -35.71 16.96
CA VAL A 406 -2.75 -34.76 17.52
C VAL A 406 -3.67 -34.18 16.46
N TYR A 407 -3.15 -33.91 15.26
CA TYR A 407 -3.88 -33.24 14.18
C TYR A 407 -3.85 -34.07 12.91
N THR A 408 -4.71 -33.69 11.95
CA THR A 408 -4.62 -34.24 10.59
C THR A 408 -3.36 -33.74 9.89
N THR A 409 -2.56 -34.65 9.35
CA THR A 409 -1.34 -34.34 8.58
C THR A 409 -1.37 -35.03 7.22
N PRO A 410 -0.52 -34.64 6.25
CA PRO A 410 -0.29 -35.46 5.06
C PRO A 410 0.28 -36.84 5.44
N TRP A 411 0.25 -37.76 4.47
CA TRP A 411 1.02 -38.99 4.56
C TRP A 411 2.50 -38.65 4.42
N ILE A 412 3.34 -39.16 5.34
CA ILE A 412 4.79 -39.01 5.27
C ILE A 412 5.39 -40.33 4.75
N VAL A 413 5.96 -40.30 3.54
CA VAL A 413 6.44 -41.46 2.77
C VAL A 413 7.87 -41.86 3.17
N ASP A 414 8.06 -42.22 4.43
CA ASP A 414 9.39 -42.50 5.01
C ASP A 414 9.29 -43.65 6.03
N GLY A 415 8.41 -44.62 5.78
CA GLY A 415 8.42 -45.90 6.49
C GLY A 415 7.53 -46.00 7.74
N GLY A 416 6.41 -45.26 7.78
CA GLY A 416 5.30 -45.55 8.69
C GLY A 416 4.42 -46.69 8.14
N SER A 417 3.74 -46.45 7.03
CA SER A 417 2.87 -47.41 6.33
C SER A 417 3.25 -47.43 4.86
N ASP A 418 3.30 -48.61 4.24
CA ASP A 418 3.38 -48.71 2.77
C ASP A 418 2.06 -48.28 2.12
N TYR A 419 2.10 -48.07 0.81
CA TYR A 419 0.97 -47.62 0.01
C TYR A 419 -0.30 -48.48 0.21
N TYR A 420 -0.19 -49.81 0.22
CA TYR A 420 -1.34 -50.71 0.35
C TYR A 420 -1.94 -50.67 1.75
N THR A 421 -1.08 -50.58 2.77
CA THR A 421 -1.54 -50.36 4.14
C THR A 421 -2.31 -49.04 4.24
N MET A 422 -1.79 -47.96 3.65
CA MET A 422 -2.47 -46.66 3.66
C MET A 422 -3.80 -46.67 2.90
N MET A 423 -3.89 -47.36 1.74
CA MET A 423 -5.15 -47.57 1.03
C MET A 423 -6.22 -48.22 1.92
N THR A 424 -5.82 -49.21 2.74
CA THR A 424 -6.74 -49.89 3.65
C THR A 424 -7.30 -48.93 4.71
N TRP A 425 -6.46 -48.02 5.22
CA TRP A 425 -6.89 -46.98 6.16
C TRP A 425 -7.78 -45.93 5.51
N VAL A 426 -7.50 -45.53 4.28
CA VAL A 426 -8.38 -44.67 3.48
C VAL A 426 -9.76 -45.30 3.31
N ASP A 427 -9.82 -46.59 2.99
CA ASP A 427 -11.09 -47.32 2.86
C ASP A 427 -11.85 -47.40 4.19
N ALA A 428 -11.14 -47.61 5.30
CA ALA A 428 -11.72 -47.58 6.63
C ALA A 428 -12.27 -46.18 6.97
N ALA A 429 -11.53 -45.12 6.64
CA ALA A 429 -11.93 -43.73 6.88
C ALA A 429 -13.23 -43.37 6.14
N PHE A 430 -13.33 -43.74 4.87
CA PHE A 430 -14.53 -43.51 4.07
C PHE A 430 -15.74 -44.32 4.51
N SER A 431 -15.51 -45.49 5.11
CA SER A 431 -16.56 -46.36 5.67
C SER A 431 -17.10 -45.89 7.04
N GLY A 432 -16.50 -44.86 7.65
CA GLY A 432 -16.92 -44.32 8.94
C GLY A 432 -18.34 -43.73 8.92
N ARG A 433 -19.10 -43.88 10.01
CA ARG A 433 -20.52 -43.44 10.10
C ARG A 433 -20.72 -41.95 10.47
N GLY A 434 -19.64 -41.17 10.57
CA GLY A 434 -19.68 -39.74 10.94
C GLY A 434 -19.80 -38.78 9.76
N PHE A 435 -20.24 -37.55 10.04
CA PHE A 435 -20.26 -36.44 9.06
C PHE A 435 -18.85 -35.97 8.69
N ILE A 436 -17.92 -36.05 9.63
CA ILE A 436 -16.50 -35.81 9.40
C ILE A 436 -15.83 -37.16 9.20
N GLN A 437 -15.11 -37.31 8.08
CA GLN A 437 -14.37 -38.52 7.73
C GLN A 437 -12.92 -38.16 7.42
N GLY A 438 -12.02 -39.10 7.69
CA GLY A 438 -10.58 -38.92 7.51
C GLY A 438 -9.89 -38.28 8.72
N GLY A 439 -8.69 -37.76 8.48
CA GLY A 439 -7.84 -37.14 9.48
C GLY A 439 -7.02 -38.11 10.32
N ASN A 440 -6.82 -37.75 11.58
CA ASN A 440 -6.08 -38.54 12.55
C ASN A 440 -6.94 -39.67 13.12
N MET A 441 -6.59 -40.90 12.77
CA MET A 441 -7.27 -42.13 13.19
C MET A 441 -6.42 -42.88 14.22
N ILE A 442 -7.06 -43.66 15.08
CA ILE A 442 -6.37 -44.53 16.04
C ILE A 442 -6.58 -45.97 15.58
N ASN A 443 -5.48 -46.70 15.40
CA ASN A 443 -5.53 -48.14 15.18
C ASN A 443 -6.02 -48.81 16.47
N PRO A 444 -7.19 -49.49 16.46
CA PRO A 444 -7.76 -50.08 17.66
C PRO A 444 -6.93 -51.26 18.22
N GLU A 445 -6.08 -51.87 17.39
CA GLU A 445 -5.24 -53.01 17.79
C GLU A 445 -3.92 -52.57 18.42
N THR A 446 -3.25 -51.59 17.82
CA THR A 446 -1.91 -51.14 18.27
C THR A 446 -1.95 -49.88 19.13
N GLY A 447 -3.05 -49.12 19.09
CA GLY A 447 -3.16 -47.79 19.68
C GLY A 447 -2.38 -46.71 18.91
N GLU A 448 -1.77 -47.07 17.77
CA GLU A 448 -0.99 -46.15 16.96
C GLU A 448 -1.87 -45.15 16.22
N HIS A 449 -1.40 -43.91 16.08
CA HIS A 449 -2.07 -42.89 15.29
C HIS A 449 -1.72 -43.04 13.81
N ILE A 450 -2.75 -43.09 12.96
CA ILE A 450 -2.64 -43.16 11.50
C ILE A 450 -3.28 -41.92 10.90
N ASN A 451 -2.54 -41.17 10.09
CA ASN A 451 -3.08 -40.01 9.40
C ASN A 451 -3.43 -40.37 7.96
N VAL A 452 -4.72 -40.32 7.64
CA VAL A 452 -5.15 -40.26 6.25
C VAL A 452 -5.15 -38.79 5.81
N PRO A 453 -4.63 -38.47 4.61
CA PRO A 453 -4.24 -37.11 4.24
C PRO A 453 -5.41 -36.18 3.89
N PHE A 454 -6.65 -36.51 4.28
CA PHE A 454 -7.82 -35.70 3.98
C PHE A 454 -8.74 -35.55 5.19
N LEU A 455 -9.48 -34.44 5.20
CA LEU A 455 -10.62 -34.24 6.09
C LEU A 455 -11.84 -33.88 5.25
N LEU A 456 -12.83 -34.78 5.22
CA LEU A 456 -14.08 -34.60 4.50
C LEU A 456 -15.18 -34.24 5.49
N ASP A 457 -15.82 -33.08 5.30
CA ASP A 457 -17.00 -32.70 6.06
C ASP A 457 -18.23 -32.72 5.15
N LYS A 458 -19.05 -33.76 5.31
CA LYS A 458 -20.24 -34.00 4.48
C LYS A 458 -21.38 -33.05 4.79
N GLU A 459 -21.48 -32.57 6.03
CA GLU A 459 -22.54 -31.63 6.43
C GLU A 459 -22.31 -30.26 5.78
N ARG A 460 -21.06 -29.83 5.76
CA ARG A 460 -20.66 -28.52 5.21
C ARG A 460 -20.18 -28.58 3.77
N LYS A 461 -20.19 -29.74 3.13
CA LYS A 461 -19.73 -29.97 1.75
C LYS A 461 -18.33 -29.37 1.48
N ILE A 462 -17.38 -29.63 2.37
CA ILE A 462 -15.99 -29.15 2.23
C ILE A 462 -14.99 -30.30 2.40
N LEU A 463 -13.98 -30.32 1.54
CA LEU A 463 -12.90 -31.31 1.54
C LEU A 463 -11.55 -30.60 1.64
N PHE A 464 -10.76 -30.98 2.63
CA PHE A 464 -9.36 -30.62 2.75
C PHE A 464 -8.48 -31.82 2.39
N TYR A 465 -7.43 -31.62 1.60
CA TYR A 465 -6.41 -32.63 1.34
C TYR A 465 -5.03 -32.03 1.58
N ALA A 466 -4.21 -32.68 2.41
CA ALA A 466 -2.88 -32.22 2.78
C ALA A 466 -1.79 -33.01 2.03
N PHE A 467 -0.75 -32.31 1.59
CA PHE A 467 0.41 -32.88 0.90
C PHE A 467 1.72 -32.50 1.60
N ASN A 468 2.70 -33.41 1.60
CA ASN A 468 4.04 -33.12 2.12
C ASN A 468 4.97 -32.62 1.01
N SER A 469 4.95 -31.31 0.79
CA SER A 469 5.88 -30.67 -0.16
C SER A 469 7.33 -30.61 0.29
N ALA A 470 7.62 -30.92 1.55
CA ALA A 470 8.93 -30.82 2.17
C ALA A 470 9.69 -32.16 2.20
N PHE A 471 9.19 -33.19 1.52
CA PHE A 471 9.77 -34.53 1.55
C PHE A 471 11.29 -34.56 1.25
N PRO A 472 11.78 -33.96 0.14
CA PRO A 472 13.20 -33.97 -0.18
C PRO A 472 13.97 -32.74 0.36
N CYS A 473 13.38 -31.95 1.27
CA CYS A 473 14.04 -30.78 1.86
C CYS A 473 15.19 -31.14 2.82
N GLN A 474 16.10 -30.19 3.06
CA GLN A 474 17.20 -30.34 4.03
C GLN A 474 18.12 -31.57 3.79
N ILE A 475 18.41 -31.88 2.52
CA ILE A 475 19.30 -33.01 2.17
C ILE A 475 20.71 -32.52 1.92
N LYS A 476 21.69 -33.28 2.43
CA LYS A 476 23.10 -33.06 2.13
C LYS A 476 23.53 -33.94 0.96
N ILE A 477 24.00 -33.30 -0.11
CA ILE A 477 24.61 -34.00 -1.25
C ILE A 477 25.93 -34.61 -0.82
N ASP A 478 26.13 -35.90 -1.06
CA ASP A 478 27.44 -36.53 -0.89
C ASP A 478 28.34 -36.24 -2.10
N ASN A 479 29.45 -35.53 -1.89
CA ASN A 479 30.45 -35.24 -2.92
C ASN A 479 31.86 -35.52 -2.39
N GLN A 480 32.53 -36.51 -2.99
CA GLN A 480 33.85 -36.97 -2.55
C GLN A 480 34.93 -35.88 -2.65
N GLU A 481 34.94 -35.10 -3.73
CA GLU A 481 35.95 -34.05 -3.94
C GLU A 481 35.81 -32.95 -2.89
N VAL A 482 34.56 -32.56 -2.57
CA VAL A 482 34.31 -31.56 -1.52
C VAL A 482 34.69 -32.09 -0.15
N ARG A 483 34.42 -33.38 0.15
CA ARG A 483 34.89 -34.03 1.39
C ARG A 483 36.42 -34.01 1.52
N ASP A 484 37.13 -34.29 0.43
CA ASP A 484 38.60 -34.28 0.42
C ASP A 484 39.15 -32.87 0.65
N ILE A 485 38.50 -31.84 0.09
CA ILE A 485 38.85 -30.43 0.31
C ILE A 485 38.60 -30.03 1.77
N ILE A 486 37.43 -30.37 2.34
CA ILE A 486 37.12 -30.15 3.77
C ILE A 486 38.15 -30.86 4.65
N GLY A 487 38.54 -32.08 4.31
CA GLY A 487 39.56 -32.85 5.03
C GLY A 487 40.94 -32.19 5.00
N ARG A 488 41.36 -31.64 3.85
CA ARG A 488 42.61 -30.87 3.72
C ARG A 488 42.55 -29.55 4.48
N HIS A 489 41.41 -28.87 4.47
CA HIS A 489 41.19 -27.65 5.25
C HIS A 489 41.38 -27.90 6.75
N LYS A 490 40.72 -28.91 7.31
CA LYS A 490 40.88 -29.31 8.72
C LYS A 490 42.32 -29.66 9.09
N LYS A 491 43.11 -30.16 8.14
CA LYS A 491 44.48 -30.61 8.39
C LYS A 491 45.53 -29.51 8.25
N TYR A 492 45.31 -28.53 7.37
CA TYR A 492 46.36 -27.58 6.97
C TYR A 492 45.92 -26.12 6.87
N GLY A 493 44.61 -25.85 6.86
CA GLY A 493 44.05 -24.58 6.42
C GLY A 493 43.21 -23.82 7.45
N GLU A 494 43.03 -24.33 8.67
CA GLU A 494 42.16 -23.69 9.68
C GLU A 494 42.60 -22.28 10.10
N ASN A 495 43.88 -21.95 9.95
CA ASN A 495 44.41 -20.61 10.22
C ASN A 495 44.28 -19.64 9.03
N ASP A 496 43.90 -20.16 7.85
CA ASP A 496 43.72 -19.36 6.62
C ASP A 496 42.25 -18.93 6.51
N LYS A 497 42.02 -17.62 6.64
CA LYS A 497 40.67 -17.04 6.64
C LYS A 497 39.98 -17.15 5.28
N GLU A 498 40.72 -17.02 4.18
CA GLU A 498 40.13 -17.10 2.83
C GLU A 498 39.76 -18.55 2.50
N PHE A 499 40.63 -19.50 2.85
CA PHE A 499 40.33 -20.91 2.66
C PHE A 499 39.19 -21.39 3.56
N SER A 500 39.12 -20.90 4.81
CA SER A 500 37.99 -21.17 5.72
C SER A 500 36.67 -20.66 5.14
N ALA A 501 36.66 -19.45 4.56
CA ALA A 501 35.46 -18.88 3.94
C ALA A 501 35.02 -19.70 2.71
N LEU A 502 35.97 -20.15 1.88
CA LEU A 502 35.68 -21.02 0.73
C LEU A 502 35.07 -22.36 1.18
N VAL A 503 35.66 -23.01 2.19
CA VAL A 503 35.14 -24.29 2.71
C VAL A 503 33.74 -24.13 3.30
N GLN A 504 33.47 -23.05 4.04
CA GLN A 504 32.13 -22.76 4.55
C GLN A 504 31.10 -22.58 3.43
N GLU A 505 31.46 -21.90 2.34
CA GLU A 505 30.57 -21.72 1.18
C GLU A 505 30.33 -23.05 0.44
N MET A 506 31.35 -23.91 0.32
CA MET A 506 31.20 -25.26 -0.25
C MET A 506 30.27 -26.13 0.62
N GLU A 507 30.47 -26.14 1.94
CA GLU A 507 29.59 -26.86 2.88
C GLU A 507 28.14 -26.34 2.84
N LYS A 508 27.94 -25.04 2.58
CA LYS A 508 26.62 -24.43 2.39
C LYS A 508 25.95 -24.96 1.11
N ARG A 509 26.67 -25.01 -0.01
CA ARG A 509 26.15 -25.50 -1.31
C ARG A 509 25.88 -27.00 -1.34
N MET A 510 26.50 -27.78 -0.46
CA MET A 510 26.18 -29.21 -0.31
C MET A 510 24.79 -29.44 0.33
N LYS A 511 24.17 -28.44 0.94
CA LYS A 511 22.84 -28.55 1.53
C LYS A 511 21.82 -28.02 0.53
N ILE A 512 21.01 -28.91 -0.02
CA ILE A 512 19.92 -28.57 -0.94
C ILE A 512 18.57 -28.65 -0.24
N ASP A 513 17.64 -27.85 -0.72
CA ASP A 513 16.30 -27.73 -0.16
C ASP A 513 15.21 -27.77 -1.24
N PRO A 514 15.14 -28.86 -2.04
CA PRO A 514 14.13 -28.99 -3.08
C PRO A 514 12.73 -29.26 -2.51
N ALA A 515 11.70 -28.72 -3.16
CA ALA A 515 10.30 -29.03 -2.87
C ALA A 515 9.74 -30.02 -3.90
N ARG A 516 8.93 -30.99 -3.45
CA ARG A 516 8.30 -31.98 -4.34
C ARG A 516 7.13 -32.67 -3.63
N ILE A 517 6.05 -32.98 -4.35
CA ILE A 517 5.10 -34.02 -3.94
C ILE A 517 5.57 -35.34 -4.56
N VAL A 518 5.83 -36.36 -3.76
CA VAL A 518 6.34 -37.65 -4.27
C VAL A 518 5.24 -38.45 -4.97
N GLU A 519 5.65 -39.41 -5.80
CA GLU A 519 4.73 -40.18 -6.64
C GLU A 519 3.72 -40.97 -5.79
N GLU A 520 4.17 -41.56 -4.70
CA GLU A 520 3.33 -42.34 -3.79
C GLU A 520 2.19 -41.49 -3.20
N GLU A 521 2.46 -40.23 -2.84
CA GLU A 521 1.42 -39.31 -2.37
C GLU A 521 0.42 -38.95 -3.47
N ILE A 522 0.89 -38.82 -4.72
CA ILE A 522 0.04 -38.57 -5.89
C ILE A 522 -0.85 -39.78 -6.18
N GLU A 523 -0.29 -41.00 -6.17
CA GLU A 523 -1.04 -42.25 -6.35
C GLU A 523 -2.13 -42.39 -5.28
N LEU A 524 -1.80 -42.12 -4.01
CA LEU A 524 -2.76 -42.17 -2.91
C LEU A 524 -3.84 -41.11 -3.07
N PHE A 525 -3.48 -39.89 -3.48
CA PHE A 525 -4.43 -38.83 -3.77
C PHE A 525 -5.41 -39.23 -4.87
N ILE A 526 -4.91 -39.73 -6.00
CA ILE A 526 -5.71 -40.24 -7.11
C ILE A 526 -6.68 -41.32 -6.62
N TYR A 527 -6.19 -42.26 -5.83
CA TYR A 527 -7.02 -43.30 -5.23
C TYR A 527 -8.14 -42.73 -4.35
N CYS A 528 -7.81 -41.79 -3.46
CA CYS A 528 -8.77 -41.12 -2.58
C CYS A 528 -9.84 -40.37 -3.39
N MET A 529 -9.44 -39.62 -4.42
CA MET A 529 -10.38 -38.83 -5.22
C MET A 529 -11.31 -39.71 -6.06
N ASN A 530 -10.79 -40.78 -6.68
CA ASN A 530 -11.63 -41.74 -7.41
C ASN A 530 -12.65 -42.43 -6.50
N LYS A 531 -12.26 -42.78 -5.26
CA LYS A 531 -13.17 -43.31 -4.24
C LYS A 531 -14.26 -42.30 -3.88
N LEU A 532 -13.87 -41.05 -3.61
CA LEU A 532 -14.79 -39.98 -3.27
C LEU A 532 -15.79 -39.69 -4.38
N GLU A 533 -15.32 -39.58 -5.63
CA GLU A 533 -16.17 -39.38 -6.80
C GLU A 533 -17.18 -40.53 -6.94
N HIS A 534 -16.75 -41.78 -6.75
CA HIS A 534 -17.66 -42.93 -6.79
C HIS A 534 -18.69 -42.94 -5.64
N MET A 535 -18.26 -42.55 -4.44
CA MET A 535 -19.09 -42.54 -3.24
C MET A 535 -20.11 -41.39 -3.24
N LEU A 536 -19.70 -40.19 -3.64
CA LEU A 536 -20.51 -38.97 -3.61
C LEU A 536 -21.29 -38.76 -4.92
N LYS A 537 -20.84 -39.34 -6.03
CA LYS A 537 -21.48 -39.25 -7.36
C LYS A 537 -21.74 -37.79 -7.73
N GLU A 538 -22.97 -37.44 -8.06
CA GLU A 538 -23.39 -36.07 -8.41
C GLU A 538 -23.04 -35.05 -7.32
N GLU A 539 -23.06 -35.45 -6.04
CA GLU A 539 -22.71 -34.55 -4.94
C GLU A 539 -21.23 -34.19 -4.94
N TYR A 540 -20.35 -34.95 -5.59
CA TYR A 540 -18.90 -34.67 -5.64
C TYR A 540 -18.60 -33.27 -6.18
N ALA A 541 -19.36 -32.80 -7.18
CA ALA A 541 -19.22 -31.48 -7.77
C ALA A 541 -19.62 -30.33 -6.81
N ASP A 542 -20.47 -30.61 -5.82
CA ASP A 542 -20.93 -29.60 -4.87
C ASP A 542 -19.89 -29.26 -3.79
N TYR A 543 -18.89 -30.12 -3.60
CA TYR A 543 -17.91 -29.92 -2.53
C TYR A 543 -16.88 -28.86 -2.91
N ILE A 544 -16.64 -27.92 -2.00
CA ILE A 544 -15.47 -27.04 -2.05
C ILE A 544 -14.25 -27.88 -1.66
N LYS A 545 -13.25 -27.93 -2.55
CA LYS A 545 -12.06 -28.80 -2.43
C LYS A 545 -10.80 -27.97 -2.33
N ILE A 546 -10.04 -28.18 -1.26
CA ILE A 546 -8.90 -27.35 -0.84
C ILE A 546 -7.66 -28.23 -0.66
N ALA A 547 -6.60 -27.93 -1.40
CA ALA A 547 -5.29 -28.55 -1.20
C ALA A 547 -4.46 -27.72 -0.22
N ILE A 548 -3.69 -28.39 0.64
CA ILE A 548 -2.86 -27.76 1.67
C ILE A 548 -1.44 -28.31 1.54
N LEU A 549 -0.46 -27.43 1.40
CA LEU A 549 0.97 -27.76 1.40
C LEU A 549 1.79 -26.54 1.81
N HIS A 550 3.09 -26.68 2.04
CA HIS A 550 3.91 -25.54 2.46
C HIS A 550 4.47 -24.74 1.28
N HIS A 551 5.08 -25.41 0.29
CA HIS A 551 5.72 -24.73 -0.82
C HIS A 551 4.71 -24.26 -1.86
N HIS A 552 5.02 -23.14 -2.52
CA HIS A 552 4.18 -22.53 -3.55
C HIS A 552 4.23 -23.34 -4.85
N ILE A 553 3.08 -23.46 -5.52
CA ILE A 553 2.89 -24.24 -6.76
C ILE A 553 3.00 -23.38 -8.04
N THR A 554 3.14 -22.07 -7.88
CA THR A 554 3.35 -21.10 -8.96
C THR A 554 4.23 -19.98 -8.44
N SER A 555 4.94 -19.29 -9.33
CA SER A 555 5.79 -18.16 -8.94
C SER A 555 4.91 -17.06 -8.33
N ILE A 556 5.25 -16.67 -7.10
CA ILE A 556 4.60 -15.56 -6.40
C ILE A 556 5.49 -14.32 -6.54
N ALA A 557 4.87 -13.14 -6.66
CA ALA A 557 5.58 -11.89 -6.93
C ALA A 557 6.27 -11.35 -5.67
N CYS A 558 7.22 -12.11 -5.10
CA CYS A 558 8.14 -11.63 -4.07
C CYS A 558 9.45 -11.14 -4.71
N ASP A 559 10.30 -10.43 -3.94
CA ASP A 559 11.65 -10.01 -4.37
C ASP A 559 12.39 -11.14 -5.14
N GLU A 560 13.07 -10.79 -6.24
CA GLU A 560 13.76 -11.76 -7.12
C GLU A 560 14.78 -12.60 -6.34
N GLU A 561 14.45 -13.87 -6.08
CA GLU A 561 15.29 -14.80 -5.34
C GLU A 561 15.99 -15.76 -6.31
N ILE A 562 17.29 -15.54 -6.56
CA ILE A 562 18.11 -16.44 -7.37
C ILE A 562 18.46 -17.68 -6.54
N LYS A 563 17.76 -18.79 -6.77
CA LYS A 563 17.93 -20.08 -6.09
C LYS A 563 17.92 -21.27 -7.03
N GLU A 564 18.51 -22.38 -6.58
CA GLU A 564 18.51 -23.65 -7.31
C GLU A 564 17.08 -24.25 -7.44
N PHE A 565 16.27 -24.11 -6.39
CA PHE A 565 14.89 -24.61 -6.34
C PHE A 565 13.96 -23.53 -5.78
N GLU A 566 13.12 -22.97 -6.63
CA GLU A 566 12.09 -21.99 -6.24
C GLU A 566 10.74 -22.69 -6.05
N LEU A 567 10.30 -23.44 -7.07
CA LEU A 567 9.01 -24.13 -7.13
C LEU A 567 9.14 -25.63 -6.82
N LEU A 568 8.00 -26.28 -6.61
CA LEU A 568 7.94 -27.74 -6.64
C LEU A 568 8.55 -28.25 -7.95
N THR A 569 9.45 -29.22 -7.83
CA THR A 569 10.11 -29.86 -8.99
C THR A 569 9.12 -30.54 -9.95
N ASN A 570 7.90 -30.87 -9.50
CA ASN A 570 6.79 -31.38 -10.29
C ASN A 570 5.53 -30.49 -10.28
N ALA A 571 5.68 -29.17 -10.09
CA ALA A 571 4.54 -28.23 -9.97
C ALA A 571 3.53 -28.33 -11.12
N GLY A 572 3.99 -28.45 -12.37
CA GLY A 572 3.10 -28.50 -13.54
C GLY A 572 2.18 -29.72 -13.55
N GLU A 573 2.74 -30.90 -13.33
CA GLU A 573 2.00 -32.16 -13.24
C GLU A 573 1.03 -32.15 -12.05
N PHE A 574 1.52 -31.75 -10.88
CA PHE A 574 0.71 -31.68 -9.68
C PHE A 574 -0.50 -30.74 -9.82
N LYS A 575 -0.29 -29.54 -10.40
CA LYS A 575 -1.37 -28.57 -10.68
C LYS A 575 -2.42 -29.14 -11.62
N LYS A 576 -1.99 -29.84 -12.66
CA LYS A 576 -2.91 -30.51 -13.60
C LYS A 576 -3.76 -31.55 -12.89
N ILE A 577 -3.15 -32.38 -12.05
CA ILE A 577 -3.84 -33.42 -11.28
C ILE A 577 -4.89 -32.80 -10.35
N LEU A 578 -4.56 -31.74 -9.62
CA LEU A 578 -5.54 -31.01 -8.78
C LEU A 578 -6.72 -30.48 -9.60
N ALA A 579 -6.46 -29.87 -10.76
CA ALA A 579 -7.50 -29.31 -11.62
C ALA A 579 -8.38 -30.40 -12.28
N ASP A 580 -7.80 -31.55 -12.64
CA ASP A 580 -8.52 -32.70 -13.20
C ASP A 580 -9.54 -33.26 -12.18
N TYR A 581 -9.20 -33.26 -10.90
CA TYR A 581 -10.08 -33.70 -9.81
C TYR A 581 -10.97 -32.60 -9.21
N GLY A 582 -10.99 -31.41 -9.82
CA GLY A 582 -11.90 -30.32 -9.46
C GLY A 582 -11.55 -29.60 -8.16
N PHE A 583 -10.26 -29.50 -7.82
CA PHE A 583 -9.82 -28.65 -6.72
C PHE A 583 -10.03 -27.18 -7.06
N HIS A 584 -10.43 -26.40 -6.05
CA HIS A 584 -10.75 -24.97 -6.22
C HIS A 584 -9.62 -24.08 -5.74
N MET A 585 -8.91 -24.53 -4.69
CA MET A 585 -7.97 -23.69 -3.96
C MET A 585 -6.77 -24.48 -3.45
N VAL A 586 -5.66 -23.77 -3.32
CA VAL A 586 -4.42 -24.22 -2.69
C VAL A 586 -4.00 -23.22 -1.59
N LEU A 587 -3.88 -23.72 -0.36
CA LEU A 587 -3.36 -22.96 0.78
C LEU A 587 -1.89 -23.32 0.99
N HIS A 588 -1.00 -22.32 0.96
CA HIS A 588 0.44 -22.54 1.13
C HIS A 588 1.19 -21.43 1.89
N GLY A 589 2.50 -21.59 2.10
CA GLY A 589 3.40 -20.68 2.85
C GLY A 589 4.77 -20.48 2.19
N HIS A 590 5.84 -20.55 3.00
CA HIS A 590 7.29 -20.62 2.69
C HIS A 590 8.03 -19.30 2.52
N LYS A 591 7.49 -18.34 1.76
CA LYS A 591 8.19 -17.06 1.47
C LYS A 591 7.84 -15.94 2.46
N HIS A 592 6.96 -16.21 3.42
CA HIS A 592 6.38 -15.19 4.31
C HIS A 592 5.71 -14.03 3.53
N TRP A 593 5.18 -14.33 2.34
CA TRP A 593 4.60 -13.37 1.40
C TRP A 593 3.09 -13.58 1.35
N ASN A 594 2.33 -12.71 2.01
CA ASN A 594 0.88 -12.84 2.03
C ASN A 594 0.25 -12.35 0.71
N GLU A 595 -0.42 -13.23 -0.02
CA GLU A 595 -1.07 -12.89 -1.29
C GLU A 595 -2.22 -13.85 -1.65
N VAL A 596 -3.25 -13.34 -2.32
CA VAL A 596 -4.31 -14.13 -2.95
C VAL A 596 -4.23 -13.94 -4.46
N TYR A 597 -4.05 -15.03 -5.20
CA TYR A 597 -3.86 -15.02 -6.64
C TYR A 597 -4.66 -16.13 -7.32
N ARG A 598 -4.92 -16.00 -8.63
CA ARG A 598 -5.59 -17.04 -9.44
C ARG A 598 -4.58 -17.57 -10.46
N ASP A 599 -4.26 -18.85 -10.38
CA ASP A 599 -3.42 -19.53 -11.36
C ASP A 599 -4.28 -20.01 -12.53
N THR A 600 -4.12 -19.33 -13.67
CA THR A 600 -4.88 -19.58 -14.91
C THR A 600 -4.09 -20.41 -15.93
N ALA A 601 -2.85 -20.83 -15.62
CA ALA A 601 -2.00 -21.58 -16.53
C ALA A 601 -2.21 -23.10 -16.38
N ILE A 602 -3.47 -23.56 -16.37
CA ILE A 602 -3.84 -24.96 -16.13
C ILE A 602 -5.02 -25.36 -17.03
N SER A 603 -4.94 -26.52 -17.68
CA SER A 603 -6.05 -27.14 -18.44
C SER A 603 -6.51 -28.45 -17.77
N GLY A 604 -7.82 -28.59 -17.55
CA GLY A 604 -8.45 -29.78 -16.93
C GLY A 604 -9.00 -30.80 -17.95
N ARG A 605 -9.44 -31.98 -17.49
CA ARG A 605 -10.12 -33.02 -18.32
C ARG A 605 -11.48 -32.57 -18.90
N ASP A 606 -11.72 -32.94 -20.16
CA ASP A 606 -12.97 -32.73 -20.91
C ASP A 606 -14.20 -33.52 -20.41
N SER A 607 -14.01 -34.51 -19.53
CA SER A 607 -15.01 -35.56 -19.26
C SER A 607 -16.01 -35.29 -18.13
N LEU A 608 -15.97 -34.13 -17.47
CA LEU A 608 -17.03 -33.69 -16.56
C LEU A 608 -18.01 -32.83 -17.37
N GLN A 609 -19.17 -33.41 -17.70
CA GLN A 609 -20.17 -32.87 -18.63
C GLN A 609 -20.49 -31.38 -18.42
N GLY A 610 -20.11 -30.53 -19.40
CA GLY A 610 -20.80 -29.28 -19.72
C GLY A 610 -20.00 -27.98 -19.57
N LYS A 611 -19.53 -27.42 -20.70
CA LYS A 611 -19.37 -25.98 -20.99
C LYS A 611 -18.52 -25.09 -20.05
N LEU A 612 -17.27 -25.42 -19.75
CA LEU A 612 -16.34 -24.45 -19.15
C LEU A 612 -14.96 -24.47 -19.82
N GLU A 613 -14.70 -23.47 -20.68
CA GLU A 613 -13.34 -23.07 -21.06
C GLU A 613 -12.66 -22.43 -19.84
N GLY A 614 -11.56 -23.00 -19.35
CA GLY A 614 -10.66 -22.36 -18.37
C GLY A 614 -10.91 -22.67 -16.87
N ARG A 615 -10.44 -23.82 -16.38
CA ARG A 615 -10.32 -24.06 -14.93
C ARG A 615 -9.12 -23.31 -14.37
N SER A 616 -9.29 -22.63 -13.23
CA SER A 616 -8.20 -21.92 -12.55
C SER A 616 -8.18 -22.26 -11.05
N LEU A 617 -6.98 -22.35 -10.47
CA LEU A 617 -6.80 -22.62 -9.04
C LEU A 617 -6.61 -21.30 -8.29
N LEU A 618 -7.37 -21.07 -7.22
CA LEU A 618 -7.11 -19.96 -6.30
C LEU A 618 -5.94 -20.33 -5.38
N GLY A 619 -4.86 -19.57 -5.40
CA GLY A 619 -3.76 -19.69 -4.45
C GLY A 619 -3.90 -18.66 -3.33
N ILE A 620 -3.79 -19.12 -2.08
CA ILE A 620 -3.67 -18.23 -0.92
C ILE A 620 -2.34 -18.54 -0.24
N SER A 621 -1.38 -17.63 -0.43
CA SER A 621 -0.08 -17.67 0.23
C SER A 621 -0.20 -17.02 1.60
N GLY A 622 0.10 -17.78 2.64
CA GLY A 622 0.14 -17.34 4.01
C GLY A 622 1.29 -16.36 4.25
N GLY A 623 1.06 -15.41 5.15
CA GLY A 623 2.13 -14.60 5.73
C GLY A 623 2.84 -15.36 6.86
N THR A 624 3.44 -14.60 7.76
CA THR A 624 3.98 -15.13 9.02
C THR A 624 3.50 -14.26 10.18
N ILE A 625 3.16 -14.87 11.32
CA ILE A 625 2.77 -14.15 12.55
C ILE A 625 3.87 -14.15 13.61
N CYS A 626 4.75 -15.15 13.57
CA CYS A 626 5.81 -15.36 14.56
C CYS A 626 7.21 -15.25 13.94
N GLY A 627 7.35 -15.39 12.63
CA GLY A 627 8.54 -15.09 11.84
C GLY A 627 8.66 -13.62 11.45
N GLU A 628 9.66 -13.31 10.62
CA GLU A 628 9.88 -11.98 10.05
C GLU A 628 9.24 -11.94 8.66
N PRO A 629 8.31 -11.01 8.38
CA PRO A 629 7.66 -10.95 7.07
C PRO A 629 8.66 -10.60 5.97
N CYS A 630 8.34 -10.99 4.73
CA CYS A 630 9.14 -10.58 3.58
C CYS A 630 9.17 -9.05 3.43
N LYS A 631 10.24 -8.50 2.84
CA LYS A 631 10.41 -7.05 2.66
C LYS A 631 9.20 -6.47 1.92
N GLY A 632 8.65 -5.36 2.44
CA GLY A 632 7.45 -4.74 1.86
C GLY A 632 6.11 -5.38 2.26
N ARG A 633 6.12 -6.50 3.01
CA ARG A 633 4.94 -7.13 3.58
C ARG A 633 4.88 -6.98 5.09
N ASN A 634 3.68 -7.15 5.63
CA ASN A 634 3.43 -7.07 7.06
C ASN A 634 3.05 -8.46 7.60
N ALA A 635 3.54 -8.78 8.80
CA ALA A 635 3.23 -10.03 9.49
C ALA A 635 1.71 -10.19 9.66
N GLY A 636 1.19 -11.41 9.65
CA GLY A 636 -0.25 -11.65 9.70
C GLY A 636 -0.67 -13.06 9.32
N PHE A 637 -1.98 -13.25 9.23
CA PHE A 637 -2.64 -14.51 8.91
C PHE A 637 -4.00 -14.26 8.24
N TYR A 638 -4.60 -15.29 7.64
CA TYR A 638 -5.90 -15.17 6.99
C TYR A 638 -7.02 -15.81 7.83
N LEU A 639 -8.17 -15.13 7.88
CA LEU A 639 -9.47 -15.74 8.18
C LEU A 639 -10.28 -15.80 6.88
N LEU A 640 -10.58 -17.00 6.41
CA LEU A 640 -11.30 -17.25 5.17
C LEU A 640 -12.77 -17.49 5.47
N ASP A 641 -13.66 -16.77 4.80
CA ASP A 641 -15.11 -16.89 4.91
C ASP A 641 -15.66 -17.49 3.61
N PHE A 642 -16.10 -18.75 3.68
CA PHE A 642 -16.68 -19.48 2.56
C PHE A 642 -18.19 -19.36 2.58
N SER A 643 -18.76 -18.82 1.50
CA SER A 643 -20.20 -18.82 1.23
C SER A 643 -20.53 -20.10 0.45
N MET A 644 -21.18 -21.05 1.11
CA MET A 644 -21.46 -22.38 0.55
C MET A 644 -22.51 -22.34 -0.57
N ASP A 645 -23.45 -21.41 -0.49
CA ASP A 645 -24.51 -21.18 -1.47
C ASP A 645 -24.02 -20.44 -2.72
N LYS A 646 -23.23 -19.38 -2.54
CA LYS A 646 -22.62 -18.64 -3.65
C LYS A 646 -21.43 -19.38 -4.28
N LYS A 647 -20.94 -20.44 -3.64
CA LYS A 647 -19.64 -21.07 -3.93
C LYS A 647 -18.56 -20.00 -4.11
N ALA A 648 -18.32 -19.25 -3.05
CA ALA A 648 -17.32 -18.19 -3.05
C ALA A 648 -16.53 -18.17 -1.74
N VAL A 649 -15.34 -17.57 -1.77
CA VAL A 649 -14.53 -17.31 -0.57
C VAL A 649 -14.12 -15.85 -0.50
N LYS A 650 -14.19 -15.28 0.70
CA LYS A 650 -13.63 -13.97 1.01
C LYS A 650 -12.47 -14.13 2.00
N ALA A 651 -11.31 -13.59 1.64
CA ALA A 651 -10.10 -13.71 2.45
C ALA A 651 -9.87 -12.42 3.27
N TYR A 652 -9.93 -12.52 4.60
CA TYR A 652 -9.62 -11.43 5.50
C TYR A 652 -8.19 -11.58 6.02
N TYR A 653 -7.30 -10.68 5.62
CA TYR A 653 -5.93 -10.67 6.14
C TYR A 653 -5.86 -9.87 7.44
N HIS A 654 -5.48 -10.53 8.52
CA HIS A 654 -5.25 -9.93 9.83
C HIS A 654 -3.79 -9.52 9.94
N GLU A 655 -3.53 -8.24 9.72
CA GLU A 655 -2.20 -7.65 9.69
C GLU A 655 -1.74 -7.20 11.09
N VAL A 656 -0.56 -7.66 11.47
CA VAL A 656 0.12 -7.44 12.75
C VAL A 656 0.98 -6.18 12.66
N LEU A 657 0.38 -5.04 12.98
CA LEU A 657 1.05 -3.73 12.87
C LEU A 657 1.83 -3.33 14.14
N SER A 658 1.41 -3.78 15.33
CA SER A 658 2.12 -3.62 16.63
C SER A 658 1.37 -4.40 17.73
N TYR A 659 1.92 -4.55 18.95
CA TYR A 659 1.34 -5.35 20.06
C TYR A 659 -0.13 -5.02 20.43
N GLU A 660 -0.67 -3.89 19.94
CA GLU A 660 -1.99 -3.37 20.30
C GLU A 660 -2.94 -3.12 19.13
N ARG A 661 -2.51 -3.27 17.88
CA ARG A 661 -3.35 -3.00 16.69
C ARG A 661 -3.34 -4.18 15.71
N ASP A 662 -4.54 -4.66 15.42
CA ASP A 662 -4.86 -5.47 14.25
C ASP A 662 -5.42 -4.56 13.16
N ASN A 663 -4.94 -4.69 11.93
CA ASN A 663 -5.64 -4.14 10.77
C ASN A 663 -6.20 -5.29 9.96
N VAL A 664 -7.53 -5.39 9.89
CA VAL A 664 -8.21 -6.42 9.10
C VAL A 664 -8.44 -5.87 7.70
N LYS A 665 -7.65 -6.34 6.75
CA LYS A 665 -7.86 -6.02 5.33
C LYS A 665 -8.78 -7.07 4.72
N GLY A 666 -10.04 -6.70 4.46
CA GLY A 666 -10.95 -7.54 3.69
C GLY A 666 -10.53 -7.56 2.22
N GLY A 667 -10.26 -8.75 1.68
CA GLY A 667 -10.06 -8.95 0.24
C GLY A 667 -11.39 -9.03 -0.52
N GLY A 668 -11.30 -9.11 -1.86
CA GLY A 668 -12.45 -9.35 -2.73
C GLY A 668 -13.13 -10.70 -2.46
N GLU A 669 -14.39 -10.84 -2.85
CA GLU A 669 -15.11 -12.12 -2.85
C GLU A 669 -14.76 -12.88 -4.15
N TYR A 670 -14.29 -14.12 -4.02
CA TYR A 670 -13.81 -14.95 -5.12
C TYR A 670 -14.78 -16.09 -5.39
N TYR A 671 -15.44 -16.08 -6.56
CA TYR A 671 -16.39 -17.12 -6.99
C TYR A 671 -15.68 -18.31 -7.64
N PHE A 672 -16.25 -19.50 -7.43
CA PHE A 672 -15.76 -20.78 -7.95
C PHE A 672 -16.44 -21.19 -9.28
N ASP A 673 -17.67 -20.73 -9.58
CA ASP A 673 -18.44 -21.05 -10.80
C ASP A 673 -18.76 -19.76 -11.61
N GLU A 674 -18.75 -19.80 -12.96
CA GLU A 674 -18.88 -18.61 -13.84
C GLU A 674 -20.32 -18.15 -14.15
N GLU A 675 -21.37 -18.89 -13.79
CA GLU A 675 -22.77 -18.60 -14.19
C GLU A 675 -23.44 -17.42 -13.44
N GLY A 676 -22.73 -16.75 -12.53
CA GLY A 676 -23.28 -15.68 -11.67
C GLY A 676 -22.85 -14.24 -11.98
N ARG A 677 -22.52 -13.88 -13.23
CA ARG A 677 -22.16 -12.49 -13.58
C ARG A 677 -23.37 -11.65 -14.02
N GLU A 678 -23.99 -10.95 -13.07
CA GLU A 678 -24.33 -9.54 -13.26
C GLU A 678 -23.23 -8.69 -12.63
N THR A 679 -22.82 -7.64 -13.35
CA THR A 679 -21.63 -6.84 -13.04
C THR A 679 -21.92 -5.86 -11.91
N GLY A 680 -21.17 -6.00 -10.82
CA GLY A 680 -21.23 -5.08 -9.69
C GLY A 680 -20.14 -5.37 -8.67
N PHE A 681 -18.88 -5.12 -9.04
CA PHE A 681 -17.82 -5.01 -8.04
C PHE A 681 -17.50 -3.55 -7.83
N GLY A 682 -18.15 -3.00 -6.80
CA GLY A 682 -17.79 -1.77 -6.16
C GLY A 682 -16.35 -1.85 -5.62
N GLU A 683 -15.67 -0.74 -5.83
CA GLU A 683 -14.41 -0.40 -5.22
C GLU A 683 -14.53 -0.44 -3.70
N GLU A 684 -13.74 -1.30 -3.07
CA GLU A 684 -13.03 -0.96 -1.84
C GLU A 684 -11.92 -2.00 -1.62
N SER A 685 -10.77 -1.53 -1.14
CA SER A 685 -9.58 -2.29 -0.69
C SER A 685 -8.53 -2.77 -1.73
N ARG A 686 -7.89 -1.84 -2.45
CA ARG A 686 -6.44 -1.98 -2.78
C ARG A 686 -5.63 -0.71 -2.53
N LYS A 687 -5.54 -0.34 -1.25
CA LYS A 687 -4.36 0.35 -0.71
C LYS A 687 -3.46 -0.68 -0.03
N SER A 688 -2.36 -1.05 -0.69
CA SER A 688 -0.99 -0.93 -0.15
C SER A 688 0.00 -1.78 -0.95
N VAL A 689 1.05 -1.13 -1.46
CA VAL A 689 2.46 -1.53 -1.26
C VAL A 689 2.85 -2.85 -1.97
N PHE A 690 3.32 -2.79 -3.22
CA PHE A 690 4.73 -2.60 -3.70
C PHE A 690 5.47 -3.95 -3.91
N GLY A 691 6.21 -4.03 -5.02
CA GLY A 691 7.20 -5.07 -5.37
C GLY A 691 6.72 -5.94 -6.54
N GLU A 692 7.11 -5.68 -7.80
CA GLU A 692 8.33 -6.18 -8.48
C GLU A 692 8.30 -7.72 -8.66
N GLY A 693 8.41 -8.37 -9.82
CA GLY A 693 8.61 -8.00 -11.23
C GLY A 693 8.64 -9.29 -12.11
N GLY A 694 8.75 -9.18 -13.44
CA GLY A 694 9.37 -10.22 -14.28
C GLY A 694 8.48 -11.30 -14.96
N ARG A 695 7.97 -10.97 -16.14
CA ARG A 695 7.42 -11.89 -17.18
C ARG A 695 8.43 -12.95 -17.66
N LYS A 696 8.00 -14.18 -17.99
CA LYS A 696 8.46 -14.93 -19.20
C LYS A 696 7.23 -15.67 -19.76
N SER A 697 6.49 -15.17 -20.76
CA SER A 697 6.75 -15.01 -22.21
C SER A 697 6.66 -16.31 -23.03
N VAL A 698 5.54 -16.47 -23.76
CA VAL A 698 5.32 -17.01 -25.14
C VAL A 698 5.79 -18.46 -25.44
N PHE A 699 5.16 -19.36 -26.20
CA PHE A 699 4.42 -19.42 -27.49
C PHE A 699 3.62 -20.76 -27.49
N GLY A 700 2.62 -21.07 -28.33
CA GLY A 700 2.04 -20.48 -29.53
C GLY A 700 1.16 -21.53 -30.26
N GLU A 701 0.41 -21.06 -31.27
CA GLU A 701 -0.15 -21.81 -32.43
C GLU A 701 -1.30 -22.81 -32.12
N ALA A 702 -2.36 -23.01 -32.92
CA ALA A 702 -2.50 -23.06 -34.37
C ALA A 702 -3.99 -23.16 -34.80
N TYR A 703 -4.32 -22.53 -35.94
CA TYR A 703 -5.22 -22.93 -37.05
C TYR A 703 -6.63 -23.55 -36.84
N GLY A 704 -7.61 -23.00 -37.58
CA GLY A 704 -8.85 -23.69 -37.95
C GLY A 704 -9.83 -22.83 -38.76
N GLU A 705 -9.79 -22.96 -40.08
CA GLU A 705 -10.67 -22.32 -41.07
C GLU A 705 -12.13 -22.83 -41.02
N HIS A 706 -13.14 -21.96 -41.20
CA HIS A 706 -14.15 -22.05 -42.28
C HIS A 706 -15.23 -20.94 -42.19
N CYS A 707 -15.45 -20.28 -43.33
CA CYS A 707 -16.55 -19.36 -43.69
C CYS A 707 -17.78 -20.16 -44.21
N PRO A 708 -18.88 -19.55 -44.71
CA PRO A 708 -19.67 -18.37 -44.30
C PRO A 708 -21.20 -18.67 -44.35
N GLU A 709 -22.08 -17.70 -44.02
CA GLU A 709 -23.24 -17.27 -44.86
C GLU A 709 -24.27 -16.38 -44.11
N GLU A 710 -24.62 -15.28 -44.81
CA GLU A 710 -25.91 -14.56 -44.91
C GLU A 710 -26.62 -14.05 -43.65
N ALA A 711 -26.55 -12.75 -43.37
CA ALA A 711 -27.39 -11.66 -43.91
C ALA A 711 -28.72 -11.47 -43.14
N ASP A 712 -28.80 -10.40 -42.35
CA ASP A 712 -30.00 -9.55 -42.40
C ASP A 712 -29.69 -8.09 -42.08
N LYS A 713 -30.40 -7.21 -42.77
CA LYS A 713 -30.20 -5.77 -42.86
C LYS A 713 -30.94 -5.01 -41.78
N SER A 714 -30.34 -3.88 -41.42
CA SER A 714 -30.97 -2.63 -40.96
C SER A 714 -31.77 -2.65 -39.66
N SER A 715 -31.23 -2.01 -38.62
CA SER A 715 -31.64 -0.67 -38.20
C SER A 715 -31.06 -0.31 -36.83
N GLY A 716 -30.47 0.89 -36.73
CA GLY A 716 -30.07 1.51 -35.46
C GLY A 716 -28.63 1.29 -35.04
N ILE A 717 -27.68 2.03 -35.64
CA ILE A 717 -26.39 2.27 -34.98
C ILE A 717 -26.65 3.27 -33.84
N GLY A 718 -27.04 2.77 -32.68
CA GLY A 718 -26.72 3.44 -31.43
C GLY A 718 -25.21 3.32 -31.25
N LYS A 719 -24.51 4.46 -31.15
CA LYS A 719 -23.10 4.48 -30.74
C LYS A 719 -22.99 3.76 -29.40
N MET A 720 -22.48 2.53 -29.38
CA MET A 720 -22.09 1.85 -28.16
C MET A 720 -20.82 2.54 -27.64
N GLY A 721 -20.92 3.23 -26.52
CA GLY A 721 -19.79 3.88 -25.86
C GLY A 721 -18.70 2.86 -25.52
N LYS A 722 -17.47 3.12 -25.98
CA LYS A 722 -16.29 2.36 -25.53
C LYS A 722 -16.02 2.76 -24.07
N LYS A 723 -16.17 1.82 -23.14
CA LYS A 723 -15.68 2.01 -21.76
C LYS A 723 -14.16 1.84 -21.76
N TYR A 724 -13.45 2.88 -21.33
CA TYR A 724 -11.99 2.85 -21.19
C TYR A 724 -11.61 2.60 -19.74
N LYS A 725 -10.94 1.47 -19.46
CA LYS A 725 -10.20 1.28 -18.21
C LYS A 725 -8.75 1.71 -18.40
N LEU A 726 -8.26 2.62 -17.56
CA LEU A 726 -6.90 3.17 -17.63
C LEU A 726 -5.82 2.06 -17.70
N LYS A 727 -5.99 1.01 -16.89
CA LYS A 727 -5.08 -0.14 -16.88
C LYS A 727 -5.03 -0.89 -18.21
N GLU A 728 -6.17 -1.03 -18.89
CA GLU A 728 -6.24 -1.69 -20.19
C GLU A 728 -5.59 -0.83 -21.28
N LEU A 729 -5.83 0.49 -21.24
CA LEU A 729 -5.20 1.44 -22.15
C LEU A 729 -3.66 1.43 -22.00
N PHE A 730 -3.16 1.49 -20.77
CA PHE A 730 -1.72 1.39 -20.49
C PHE A 730 -1.13 0.03 -20.89
N SER A 731 -1.88 -1.06 -20.70
CA SER A 731 -1.45 -2.39 -21.17
C SER A 731 -1.31 -2.45 -22.69
N ARG A 732 -2.21 -1.79 -23.45
CA ARG A 732 -2.10 -1.71 -24.92
C ARG A 732 -0.91 -0.86 -25.36
N MET A 733 -0.69 0.29 -24.73
CA MET A 733 0.51 1.12 -24.96
C MET A 733 1.80 0.32 -24.71
N GLU A 734 1.87 -0.41 -23.59
CA GLU A 734 3.01 -1.28 -23.26
C GLU A 734 3.23 -2.32 -24.35
N GLN A 735 2.17 -3.02 -24.77
CA GLN A 735 2.25 -4.05 -25.80
C GLN A 735 2.81 -3.49 -27.10
N VAL A 736 2.24 -2.39 -27.62
CA VAL A 736 2.69 -1.77 -28.88
C VAL A 736 4.13 -1.27 -28.76
N LEU A 737 4.51 -0.69 -27.62
CA LEU A 737 5.87 -0.26 -27.37
C LEU A 737 6.86 -1.44 -27.43
N MET A 738 6.53 -2.56 -26.78
CA MET A 738 7.41 -3.75 -26.74
C MET A 738 7.54 -4.44 -28.09
N GLU A 739 6.44 -4.59 -28.82
CA GLU A 739 6.42 -5.19 -30.17
C GLU A 739 7.26 -4.39 -31.18
N ASN A 740 7.48 -3.09 -30.91
CA ASN A 740 8.22 -2.18 -31.77
C ASN A 740 9.70 -1.96 -31.37
N ILE A 741 10.26 -2.77 -30.48
CA ILE A 741 11.71 -2.79 -30.25
C ILE A 741 12.42 -3.37 -31.49
N ARG A 742 13.11 -2.52 -32.22
CA ARG A 742 13.82 -2.87 -33.46
C ARG A 742 15.24 -3.31 -33.15
N TYR A 743 15.76 -4.16 -34.03
CA TYR A 743 17.14 -4.62 -34.02
C TYR A 743 17.81 -4.30 -35.36
N ARG A 744 19.05 -3.80 -35.30
CA ARG A 744 19.90 -3.59 -36.47
C ARG A 744 21.30 -4.11 -36.18
N ALA A 745 21.86 -4.86 -37.13
CA ALA A 745 23.26 -5.25 -37.13
C ALA A 745 23.98 -4.59 -38.30
N GLU A 746 25.05 -3.85 -38.02
CA GLU A 746 25.99 -3.35 -39.03
C GLU A 746 27.41 -3.79 -38.62
N GLY A 747 27.91 -4.86 -39.25
CA GLY A 747 29.18 -5.48 -38.87
C GLY A 747 29.10 -6.11 -37.48
N GLU A 748 30.02 -5.75 -36.59
CA GLU A 748 30.04 -6.22 -35.18
C GLU A 748 29.13 -5.39 -34.26
N ASN A 749 28.66 -4.22 -34.70
CA ASN A 749 27.80 -3.35 -33.90
C ASN A 749 26.33 -3.79 -33.98
N LYS A 750 25.77 -4.09 -32.81
CA LYS A 750 24.36 -4.39 -32.59
C LYS A 750 23.69 -3.17 -32.00
N SER A 751 22.53 -2.78 -32.55
CA SER A 751 21.74 -1.67 -32.05
C SER A 751 20.31 -2.10 -31.81
N PHE A 752 19.77 -1.71 -30.66
CA PHE A 752 18.39 -1.91 -30.25
C PHE A 752 17.74 -0.58 -29.92
N GLY A 753 16.51 -0.38 -30.35
CA GLY A 753 15.79 0.85 -30.05
C GLY A 753 14.51 0.96 -30.85
N TRP A 754 13.94 2.16 -30.90
CA TRP A 754 12.65 2.40 -31.56
C TRP A 754 12.79 3.24 -32.80
N GLY A 755 11.86 3.02 -33.74
CA GLY A 755 11.62 3.92 -34.86
C GLY A 755 10.71 5.07 -34.44
N ARG A 756 10.70 6.14 -35.24
CA ARG A 756 9.80 7.29 -35.03
C ARG A 756 8.33 6.83 -35.03
N LEU A 757 7.97 5.90 -35.93
CA LEU A 757 6.62 5.38 -36.14
C LEU A 757 6.50 3.94 -35.62
N LEU A 758 5.44 3.70 -34.83
CA LEU A 758 5.12 2.41 -34.21
C LEU A 758 4.30 1.49 -35.13
N ILE A 759 3.63 2.04 -36.13
CA ILE A 759 2.97 1.28 -37.20
C ILE A 759 3.44 1.86 -38.53
N MET A 760 3.86 1.02 -39.47
CA MET A 760 4.28 1.48 -40.80
C MET A 760 3.98 0.49 -41.94
N VAL A 761 3.78 1.07 -43.13
CA VAL A 761 3.75 0.41 -44.45
C VAL A 761 5.16 0.30 -45.09
N LYS A 762 6.20 0.93 -44.51
CA LYS A 762 7.62 0.91 -44.96
C LYS A 762 8.60 0.74 -43.79
N PRO A 763 9.88 0.38 -44.00
CA PRO A 763 10.81 0.18 -42.88
C PRO A 763 11.31 1.51 -42.28
N ASP A 764 10.78 1.91 -41.11
CA ASP A 764 11.43 2.93 -40.26
C ASP A 764 12.79 2.44 -39.75
N ARG A 765 13.70 3.37 -39.43
CA ARG A 765 15.00 3.06 -38.82
C ARG A 765 14.99 3.40 -37.33
N ILE A 766 15.87 2.74 -36.56
CA ILE A 766 16.14 3.12 -35.17
C ILE A 766 16.55 4.60 -35.14
N SER A 767 15.87 5.40 -34.32
CA SER A 767 16.06 6.85 -34.22
C SER A 767 16.45 7.24 -32.80
N MET A 768 17.33 8.23 -32.66
CA MET A 768 17.77 8.75 -31.36
C MET A 768 16.59 9.21 -30.50
N MET A 769 15.78 10.15 -31.02
CA MET A 769 14.61 10.71 -30.31
C MET A 769 13.61 9.62 -29.91
N ALA A 770 13.33 8.70 -30.82
CA ALA A 770 12.38 7.61 -30.56
C ALA A 770 12.93 6.64 -29.50
N THR A 771 14.23 6.39 -29.50
CA THR A 771 14.86 5.52 -28.51
C THR A 771 14.86 6.17 -27.12
N ALA A 772 15.10 7.48 -27.05
CA ALA A 772 14.94 8.24 -25.83
C ALA A 772 13.49 8.19 -25.30
N TYR A 773 12.50 8.47 -26.16
CA TYR A 773 11.08 8.35 -25.78
C TYR A 773 10.72 6.92 -25.34
N GLY A 774 11.21 5.89 -26.02
CA GLY A 774 10.94 4.50 -25.65
C GLY A 774 11.44 4.15 -24.25
N LEU A 775 12.63 4.62 -23.85
CA LEU A 775 13.15 4.47 -22.49
C LEU A 775 12.33 5.25 -21.46
N ILE A 776 11.94 6.49 -21.78
CA ILE A 776 11.12 7.33 -20.90
C ILE A 776 9.74 6.69 -20.68
N ILE A 777 9.07 6.30 -21.77
CA ILE A 777 7.75 5.64 -21.72
C ILE A 777 7.84 4.31 -20.96
N ALA A 778 8.90 3.53 -21.17
CA ALA A 778 9.08 2.27 -20.45
C ALA A 778 9.21 2.46 -18.94
N ASP A 779 9.88 3.53 -18.47
CA ASP A 779 9.91 3.88 -17.05
C ASP A 779 8.55 4.41 -16.55
N MET A 780 7.87 5.25 -17.32
CA MET A 780 6.54 5.77 -16.97
C MET A 780 5.50 4.65 -16.80
N LEU A 781 5.54 3.64 -17.67
CA LEU A 781 4.68 2.45 -17.62
C LEU A 781 5.19 1.37 -16.64
N LYS A 782 6.35 1.57 -15.99
CA LYS A 782 6.99 0.60 -15.09
C LYS A 782 7.13 -0.80 -15.71
N ILE A 783 7.66 -0.83 -16.94
CA ILE A 783 7.83 -2.07 -17.70
C ILE A 783 8.99 -2.88 -17.14
N HIS A 784 8.69 -4.06 -16.59
CA HIS A 784 9.67 -5.03 -16.09
C HIS A 784 9.62 -6.36 -16.87
N SER A 785 9.25 -6.29 -18.15
CA SER A 785 9.19 -7.45 -19.02
C SER A 785 10.58 -8.02 -19.31
N ILE A 786 10.76 -9.35 -19.30
CA ILE A 786 12.06 -9.95 -19.65
C ILE A 786 12.52 -9.53 -21.06
N SER A 787 11.60 -9.35 -22.01
CA SER A 787 11.92 -8.89 -23.36
C SER A 787 12.56 -7.49 -23.40
N TYR A 788 12.13 -6.59 -22.51
CA TYR A 788 12.75 -5.28 -22.35
C TYR A 788 14.00 -5.34 -21.50
N MET A 789 13.93 -5.99 -20.33
CA MET A 789 15.03 -6.02 -19.35
C MET A 789 16.31 -6.64 -19.92
N THR A 790 16.18 -7.70 -20.72
CA THR A 790 17.33 -8.33 -21.41
C THR A 790 17.97 -7.46 -22.48
N ARG A 791 17.26 -6.44 -22.98
CA ARG A 791 17.73 -5.51 -24.01
C ARG A 791 17.97 -4.11 -23.48
N LYS A 792 17.59 -3.80 -22.24
CA LYS A 792 17.60 -2.45 -21.67
C LYS A 792 18.99 -1.85 -21.73
N GLU A 793 20.01 -2.61 -21.34
CA GLU A 793 21.40 -2.16 -21.41
C GLU A 793 21.84 -1.89 -22.85
N ASP A 794 21.51 -2.78 -23.79
CA ASP A 794 21.82 -2.59 -25.21
C ASP A 794 21.10 -1.37 -25.82
N ILE A 795 19.87 -1.11 -25.40
CA ILE A 795 19.08 0.07 -25.82
C ILE A 795 19.70 1.35 -25.25
N VAL A 796 20.09 1.35 -23.97
CA VAL A 796 20.79 2.48 -23.33
C VAL A 796 22.13 2.75 -24.02
N ASN A 797 22.87 1.70 -24.36
CA ASN A 797 24.12 1.82 -25.11
C ASN A 797 23.88 2.26 -26.56
N THR A 798 22.81 1.82 -27.20
CA THR A 798 22.40 2.31 -28.52
C THR A 798 22.08 3.79 -28.48
N LEU A 799 21.33 4.25 -27.47
CA LEU A 799 21.06 5.67 -27.26
C LEU A 799 22.38 6.44 -27.10
N TRP A 800 23.27 5.96 -26.23
CA TRP A 800 24.59 6.56 -26.02
C TRP A 800 25.42 6.68 -27.30
N ASN A 801 25.36 5.67 -28.17
CA ASN A 801 26.08 5.68 -29.45
C ASN A 801 25.57 6.73 -30.45
N PHE A 802 24.40 7.36 -30.20
CA PHE A 802 23.97 8.54 -30.96
C PHE A 802 24.61 9.84 -30.49
N ARG A 803 25.34 9.83 -29.36
CA ARG A 803 26.07 11.01 -28.87
C ARG A 803 27.16 11.37 -29.87
N LEU A 804 27.26 12.65 -30.23
CA LEU A 804 28.25 13.10 -31.21
C LEU A 804 29.66 13.13 -30.60
N GLU A 805 30.58 12.37 -31.20
CA GLU A 805 32.00 12.37 -30.79
C GLU A 805 32.65 13.74 -31.07
N GLY A 806 33.42 14.25 -30.11
CA GLY A 806 34.12 15.54 -30.20
C GLY A 806 33.32 16.74 -29.70
N GLU A 807 32.08 16.91 -30.17
CA GLU A 807 31.20 18.03 -29.79
C GLU A 807 30.38 17.76 -28.51
N GLY A 808 30.02 16.49 -28.25
CA GLY A 808 29.06 16.13 -27.22
C GLY A 808 27.61 16.36 -27.64
N GLY A 809 26.67 15.92 -26.80
CA GLY A 809 25.24 16.08 -27.05
C GLY A 809 24.69 15.19 -28.16
N PHE A 810 23.41 15.41 -28.49
CA PHE A 810 22.62 14.57 -29.39
C PHE A 810 21.94 15.41 -30.46
N LYS A 811 21.57 14.78 -31.57
CA LYS A 811 20.78 15.40 -32.65
C LYS A 811 19.63 14.52 -33.12
N ALA A 812 18.55 15.14 -33.59
CA ALA A 812 17.45 14.40 -34.20
C ALA A 812 17.79 13.95 -35.62
N SER A 813 17.08 12.95 -36.12
CA SER A 813 17.26 12.46 -37.50
C SER A 813 16.81 13.44 -38.58
N SER A 814 15.87 14.34 -38.26
CA SER A 814 15.44 15.44 -39.13
C SER A 814 16.46 16.57 -39.22
N GLN A 815 17.41 16.62 -38.28
CA GLN A 815 18.36 17.71 -38.14
C GLN A 815 19.64 17.42 -38.93
N THR A 816 20.11 18.40 -39.70
CA THR A 816 21.42 18.36 -40.33
C THR A 816 22.47 19.03 -39.43
N GLY A 817 23.71 18.56 -39.47
CA GLY A 817 24.81 19.18 -38.71
C GLY A 817 24.96 18.69 -37.27
N GLN A 818 25.05 19.65 -36.35
CA GLN A 818 25.52 19.57 -34.96
C GLN A 818 24.45 19.12 -33.96
N ALA A 819 24.83 18.93 -32.69
CA ALA A 819 23.90 18.62 -31.60
C ALA A 819 22.90 19.77 -31.35
N SER A 820 21.75 19.44 -30.78
CA SER A 820 20.70 20.39 -30.39
C SER A 820 20.29 20.20 -28.94
N ILE A 821 19.72 21.26 -28.35
CA ILE A 821 19.27 21.26 -26.96
C ILE A 821 18.10 20.27 -26.82
N GLU A 822 17.13 20.28 -27.72
CA GLU A 822 15.91 19.46 -27.67
C GLU A 822 16.24 17.97 -27.69
N ALA A 823 17.12 17.56 -28.60
CA ALA A 823 17.60 16.19 -28.69
C ALA A 823 18.36 15.76 -27.43
N THR A 824 19.23 16.64 -26.92
CA THR A 824 20.07 16.38 -25.75
C THR A 824 19.24 16.29 -24.47
N VAL A 825 18.22 17.15 -24.32
CA VAL A 825 17.25 17.11 -23.22
C VAL A 825 16.49 15.77 -23.20
N CYS A 826 16.03 15.28 -24.34
CA CYS A 826 15.35 13.99 -24.40
C CYS A 826 16.28 12.82 -24.01
N ALA A 827 17.54 12.84 -24.47
CA ALA A 827 18.53 11.83 -24.08
C ALA A 827 18.86 11.91 -22.58
N LEU A 828 19.02 13.12 -22.02
CA LEU A 828 19.26 13.35 -20.60
C LEU A 828 18.16 12.73 -19.73
N ARG A 829 16.90 13.03 -20.06
CA ARG A 829 15.72 12.47 -19.36
C ARG A 829 15.69 10.95 -19.49
N ALA A 830 16.00 10.40 -20.67
CA ALA A 830 16.05 8.96 -20.87
C ALA A 830 17.12 8.26 -20.01
N PHE A 831 18.32 8.83 -19.85
CA PHE A 831 19.34 8.26 -18.97
C PHE A 831 18.95 8.35 -17.49
N TYR A 832 18.32 9.45 -17.08
CA TYR A 832 17.76 9.60 -15.73
C TYR A 832 16.71 8.50 -15.45
N CYS A 833 15.72 8.33 -16.34
CA CYS A 833 14.69 7.28 -16.25
C CYS A 833 15.28 5.87 -16.31
N ALA A 834 16.33 5.65 -17.11
CA ALA A 834 16.98 4.34 -17.20
C ALA A 834 17.80 3.98 -15.94
N GLY A 835 18.16 4.98 -15.13
CA GLY A 835 19.01 4.83 -13.94
C GLY A 835 20.52 4.86 -14.23
N ASP A 836 20.94 5.27 -15.43
CA ASP A 836 22.36 5.36 -15.80
C ASP A 836 22.92 6.75 -15.46
N MET A 837 23.28 6.93 -14.19
CA MET A 837 23.74 8.22 -13.66
C MET A 837 25.07 8.69 -14.26
N VAL A 838 25.89 7.77 -14.79
CA VAL A 838 27.16 8.13 -15.44
C VAL A 838 26.89 8.81 -16.78
N LYS A 839 26.07 8.20 -17.64
CA LYS A 839 25.67 8.80 -18.92
C LYS A 839 24.83 10.05 -18.72
N PHE A 840 24.00 10.09 -17.67
CA PHE A 840 23.24 11.28 -17.25
C PHE A 840 24.16 12.48 -16.96
N GLU A 841 25.13 12.34 -16.05
CA GLU A 841 26.01 13.46 -15.66
C GLU A 841 26.89 13.95 -16.83
N LEU A 842 27.27 13.06 -17.75
CA LEU A 842 27.98 13.46 -18.98
C LEU A 842 27.07 14.23 -19.94
N THR A 843 25.83 13.77 -20.12
CA THR A 843 24.84 14.44 -20.98
C THR A 843 24.41 15.79 -20.39
N LEU A 844 24.38 15.93 -19.06
CA LEU A 844 24.07 17.19 -18.38
C LEU A 844 25.12 18.26 -18.73
N LYS A 845 26.41 17.89 -18.72
CA LYS A 845 27.49 18.78 -19.16
C LYS A 845 27.38 19.16 -20.62
N ASP A 846 26.98 18.22 -21.47
CA ASP A 846 26.75 18.51 -22.88
C ASP A 846 25.61 19.53 -23.07
N LEU A 847 24.54 19.38 -22.30
CA LEU A 847 23.43 20.33 -22.30
C LEU A 847 23.88 21.72 -21.83
N GLU A 848 24.66 21.82 -20.76
CA GLU A 848 25.23 23.09 -20.27
C GLU A 848 26.04 23.80 -21.37
N MET A 849 26.97 23.08 -22.02
CA MET A 849 27.79 23.62 -23.11
C MET A 849 26.94 24.07 -24.31
N LEU A 850 25.89 23.31 -24.66
CA LEU A 850 24.98 23.68 -25.75
C LEU A 850 24.15 24.92 -25.42
N MET A 851 23.64 25.03 -24.19
CA MET A 851 22.90 26.21 -23.74
C MET A 851 23.76 27.48 -23.78
N GLU A 852 25.03 27.38 -23.37
CA GLU A 852 25.99 28.49 -23.47
C GLU A 852 26.29 28.85 -24.92
N LYS A 853 26.54 27.84 -25.76
CA LYS A 853 26.88 28.03 -27.18
C LYS A 853 25.74 28.63 -28.00
N GLU A 854 24.51 28.19 -27.76
CA GLU A 854 23.32 28.76 -28.41
C GLU A 854 22.94 30.12 -27.82
N GLY A 855 23.38 30.45 -26.60
CA GLY A 855 23.11 31.73 -25.95
C GLY A 855 21.60 32.01 -25.88
N LEU A 856 20.92 31.20 -25.07
CA LEU A 856 19.46 31.24 -24.90
C LEU A 856 18.97 32.63 -24.48
N SER A 857 17.91 33.11 -25.11
CA SER A 857 17.33 34.44 -24.89
C SER A 857 15.85 34.46 -25.28
N GLU A 858 15.18 35.61 -25.20
CA GLU A 858 13.76 35.76 -25.59
C GLU A 858 13.51 35.46 -27.09
N GLU A 859 14.55 35.54 -27.92
CA GLU A 859 14.52 35.19 -29.35
C GLU A 859 14.60 33.67 -29.59
N SER A 860 14.95 32.88 -28.57
CA SER A 860 14.96 31.41 -28.67
C SER A 860 13.53 30.86 -28.72
N SER A 861 13.36 29.69 -29.35
CA SER A 861 12.05 29.02 -29.38
C SER A 861 11.59 28.69 -27.96
N ILE A 862 10.30 28.90 -27.71
CA ILE A 862 9.63 28.56 -26.46
C ILE A 862 9.71 27.06 -26.20
N THR A 863 9.68 26.22 -27.25
CA THR A 863 9.85 24.78 -27.13
C THR A 863 11.23 24.45 -26.58
N THR A 864 12.29 25.09 -27.09
CA THR A 864 13.66 24.91 -26.58
C THR A 864 13.77 25.31 -25.10
N LEU A 865 13.25 26.50 -24.76
CA LEU A 865 13.33 27.07 -23.40
C LEU A 865 12.56 26.21 -22.38
N THR A 866 11.35 25.80 -22.75
CA THR A 866 10.45 25.02 -21.87
C THR A 866 10.98 23.60 -21.64
N LEU A 867 11.49 22.93 -22.69
CA LEU A 867 12.13 21.61 -22.56
C LEU A 867 13.35 21.66 -21.62
N ALA A 868 14.21 22.68 -21.77
CA ALA A 868 15.39 22.84 -20.92
C ALA A 868 15.02 23.12 -19.46
N LEU A 869 14.05 24.02 -19.21
CA LEU A 869 13.58 24.30 -17.86
C LEU A 869 12.96 23.05 -17.21
N ASP A 870 12.12 22.34 -17.96
CA ASP A 870 11.36 21.18 -17.47
C ASP A 870 12.28 20.03 -17.05
N VAL A 871 13.25 19.66 -17.89
CA VAL A 871 14.18 18.57 -17.56
C VAL A 871 15.10 18.92 -16.40
N LEU A 872 15.51 20.18 -16.27
CA LEU A 872 16.33 20.61 -15.14
C LEU A 872 15.50 20.62 -13.85
N CYS A 873 14.26 21.08 -13.88
CA CYS A 873 13.37 21.01 -12.71
C CYS A 873 13.10 19.57 -12.26
N GLU A 874 13.05 18.62 -13.20
CA GLU A 874 12.82 17.20 -12.91
C GLU A 874 14.10 16.48 -12.42
N CYS A 875 15.19 16.59 -13.18
CA CYS A 875 16.39 15.77 -12.95
C CYS A 875 17.47 16.48 -12.12
N ARG A 876 17.46 17.82 -12.07
CA ARG A 876 18.45 18.61 -11.31
C ARG A 876 17.87 19.93 -10.75
N PRO A 877 16.92 19.88 -9.78
CA PRO A 877 16.18 21.07 -9.30
C PRO A 877 17.04 22.19 -8.70
N THR A 878 18.31 21.92 -8.37
CA THR A 878 19.28 22.87 -7.81
C THR A 878 20.19 23.51 -8.86
N HIS A 879 19.95 23.26 -10.15
CA HIS A 879 20.78 23.78 -11.24
C HIS A 879 20.65 25.31 -11.37
N GLU A 880 21.77 26.01 -11.51
CA GLU A 880 21.83 27.48 -11.47
C GLU A 880 21.05 28.16 -12.62
N LYS A 881 21.02 27.52 -13.80
CA LYS A 881 20.31 28.03 -14.99
C LYS A 881 18.77 28.01 -14.88
N ILE A 882 18.19 27.34 -13.89
CA ILE A 882 16.72 27.24 -13.75
C ILE A 882 16.08 28.63 -13.59
N GLY A 883 16.67 29.49 -12.76
CA GLY A 883 16.15 30.84 -12.54
C GLY A 883 16.19 31.69 -13.81
N GLU A 884 17.33 31.67 -14.50
CA GLU A 884 17.56 32.37 -15.77
C GLU A 884 16.57 31.94 -16.86
N LEU A 885 16.40 30.62 -17.06
CA LEU A 885 15.45 30.08 -18.04
C LEU A 885 14.00 30.50 -17.73
N LYS A 886 13.60 30.44 -16.46
CA LYS A 886 12.27 30.91 -16.04
C LYS A 886 12.08 32.40 -16.36
N ASP A 887 13.11 33.22 -16.15
CA ASP A 887 13.02 34.66 -16.42
C ASP A 887 12.86 34.94 -17.91
N ILE A 888 13.65 34.27 -18.75
CA ILE A 888 13.55 34.39 -20.21
C ILE A 888 12.16 33.97 -20.71
N ILE A 889 11.62 32.86 -20.21
CA ILE A 889 10.28 32.40 -20.58
C ILE A 889 9.23 33.45 -20.21
N ILE A 890 9.28 34.00 -18.99
CA ILE A 890 8.32 35.03 -18.56
C ILE A 890 8.43 36.30 -19.41
N GLN A 891 9.66 36.72 -19.77
CA GLN A 891 9.89 37.91 -20.58
C GLN A 891 9.33 37.78 -22.00
N LYS A 892 9.39 36.58 -22.59
CA LYS A 892 8.84 36.29 -23.93
C LYS A 892 7.29 36.31 -23.98
N ALA A 893 6.61 36.40 -22.84
CA ALA A 893 5.15 36.35 -22.79
C ALA A 893 4.49 37.59 -23.44
N PHE A 894 3.41 37.38 -24.19
CA PHE A 894 2.51 38.46 -24.54
C PHE A 894 1.68 38.82 -23.31
N LEU A 895 1.78 40.07 -22.85
CA LEU A 895 1.14 40.51 -21.62
C LEU A 895 -0.29 41.02 -21.84
N GLY A 896 -1.16 40.72 -20.88
CA GLY A 896 -2.50 41.30 -20.76
C GLY A 896 -2.48 42.74 -20.25
N LYS A 897 -3.66 43.35 -20.14
CA LYS A 897 -3.83 44.73 -19.66
C LYS A 897 -3.42 44.91 -18.19
N ASP A 898 -3.41 43.84 -17.43
CA ASP A 898 -3.01 43.74 -16.03
C ASP A 898 -1.50 43.53 -15.83
N GLY A 899 -0.74 43.38 -16.93
CA GLY A 899 0.69 43.09 -16.90
C GLY A 899 1.02 41.62 -16.60
N CYS A 900 0.01 40.75 -16.48
CA CYS A 900 0.20 39.31 -16.37
C CYS A 900 0.35 38.67 -17.76
N PRO A 901 1.03 37.51 -17.88
CA PRO A 901 1.07 36.74 -19.11
C PRO A 901 -0.33 36.40 -19.60
N LEU A 902 -0.56 36.60 -20.89
CA LEU A 902 -1.79 36.22 -21.57
C LEU A 902 -1.57 34.96 -22.41
N TYR A 903 -0.53 34.93 -23.24
CA TYR A 903 -0.16 33.78 -24.06
C TYR A 903 1.31 33.87 -24.53
N TRP A 904 1.83 32.80 -25.13
CA TRP A 904 3.12 32.74 -25.81
C TRP A 904 2.94 32.39 -27.29
N ALA A 905 3.79 32.90 -28.15
CA ALA A 905 3.82 32.59 -29.59
C ALA A 905 5.22 32.78 -30.16
N GLU A 906 5.52 32.15 -31.31
CA GLU A 906 6.79 32.36 -32.01
C GLU A 906 6.77 33.58 -32.94
N PRO A 907 7.90 34.28 -33.14
CA PRO A 907 7.98 35.43 -34.03
C PRO A 907 7.73 35.05 -35.50
N GLY A 908 6.87 35.80 -36.19
CA GLY A 908 6.66 35.68 -37.64
C GLY A 908 5.61 34.65 -38.08
N THR A 909 4.94 33.96 -37.16
CA THR A 909 3.68 33.25 -37.47
C THR A 909 2.56 34.30 -37.58
N GLY A 910 2.03 34.48 -38.78
CA GLY A 910 0.90 35.36 -39.00
C GLY A 910 -0.37 34.71 -38.46
N ASN A 911 -1.00 35.32 -37.46
CA ASN A 911 -2.12 34.80 -36.66
C ASN A 911 -1.74 33.67 -35.67
N GLU A 912 -2.62 33.47 -34.70
CA GLU A 912 -2.58 32.65 -33.47
C GLU A 912 -2.17 31.17 -33.64
N ASP A 913 -1.73 30.76 -34.83
CA ASP A 913 -1.22 29.43 -35.16
C ASP A 913 0.02 29.09 -34.32
N GLY A 914 -0.06 28.01 -33.56
CA GLY A 914 0.99 27.56 -32.64
C GLY A 914 0.98 28.24 -31.26
N ALA A 915 0.24 29.33 -31.07
CA ALA A 915 0.20 30.05 -29.79
C ALA A 915 -0.41 29.19 -28.66
N ALA A 916 -1.38 28.32 -28.97
CA ALA A 916 -1.97 27.40 -28.01
C ALA A 916 -0.94 26.43 -27.40
N ILE A 917 -0.13 25.77 -28.23
CA ILE A 917 0.90 24.85 -27.74
C ILE A 917 2.03 25.60 -27.03
N CYS A 918 2.48 26.74 -27.58
CA CYS A 918 3.50 27.58 -26.94
C CYS A 918 3.06 27.98 -25.52
N THR A 919 1.81 28.40 -25.37
CA THR A 919 1.22 28.77 -24.08
C THR A 919 1.10 27.59 -23.13
N ALA A 920 0.64 26.43 -23.63
CA ALA A 920 0.53 25.23 -22.81
C ALA A 920 1.89 24.76 -22.27
N LEU A 921 2.94 24.74 -23.12
CA LEU A 921 4.30 24.37 -22.71
C LEU A 921 4.89 25.36 -21.69
N ALA A 922 4.68 26.67 -21.90
CA ALA A 922 5.11 27.70 -20.96
C ALA A 922 4.43 27.57 -19.59
N VAL A 923 3.10 27.41 -19.58
CA VAL A 923 2.34 27.20 -18.34
C VAL A 923 2.82 25.96 -17.59
N VAL A 924 2.96 24.83 -18.29
CA VAL A 924 3.36 23.56 -17.67
C VAL A 924 4.76 23.64 -17.05
N SER A 925 5.73 24.19 -17.79
CA SER A 925 7.12 24.31 -17.30
C SER A 925 7.26 25.30 -16.15
N LEU A 926 6.57 26.44 -16.18
CA LEU A 926 6.57 27.43 -15.09
C LEU A 926 5.90 26.89 -13.82
N LEU A 927 4.83 26.09 -13.96
CA LEU A 927 4.21 25.41 -12.81
C LEU A 927 5.12 24.31 -12.24
N ASN A 928 5.84 23.55 -13.07
CA ASN A 928 6.84 22.58 -12.61
C ASN A 928 7.97 23.26 -11.83
N TYR A 929 8.45 24.41 -12.31
CA TYR A 929 9.38 25.27 -11.54
C TYR A 929 8.77 25.76 -10.21
N ALA A 930 7.51 26.18 -10.21
CA ALA A 930 6.84 26.63 -9.00
C ALA A 930 6.64 25.50 -7.98
N LYS A 931 6.50 24.25 -8.45
CA LYS A 931 6.44 23.05 -7.61
C LYS A 931 7.75 22.81 -6.87
N SER A 932 8.89 22.94 -7.56
CA SER A 932 10.22 22.74 -6.95
C SER A 932 10.59 23.86 -5.96
N SER A 933 9.96 25.03 -6.07
CA SER A 933 10.19 26.21 -5.22
C SER A 933 9.08 26.48 -4.18
N ASN A 934 8.10 25.59 -4.01
CA ASN A 934 6.93 25.76 -3.13
C ASN A 934 6.08 27.02 -3.43
N GLY A 935 6.14 27.55 -4.64
CA GLY A 935 5.43 28.75 -5.12
C GLY A 935 4.22 28.47 -6.02
N TRP A 936 3.70 27.24 -6.04
CA TRP A 936 2.67 26.80 -7.00
C TRP A 936 1.44 27.71 -7.03
N LYS A 937 0.89 28.08 -5.87
CA LYS A 937 -0.34 28.89 -5.79
C LYS A 937 -0.13 30.28 -6.40
N GLN A 938 1.01 30.90 -6.13
CA GLN A 938 1.35 32.22 -6.66
C GLN A 938 1.54 32.15 -8.18
N MET A 939 2.23 31.12 -8.67
CA MET A 939 2.43 30.94 -10.12
C MET A 939 1.12 30.62 -10.84
N ALA A 940 0.27 29.75 -10.30
CA ALA A 940 -1.04 29.45 -10.89
C ALA A 940 -1.94 30.69 -10.96
N ALA A 941 -1.93 31.53 -9.92
CA ALA A 941 -2.64 32.81 -9.95
C ALA A 941 -2.05 33.78 -11.01
N TYR A 942 -0.72 33.84 -11.12
CA TYR A 942 -0.03 34.66 -12.12
C TYR A 942 -0.33 34.24 -13.58
N LEU A 943 -0.56 32.94 -13.80
CA LEU A 943 -0.86 32.35 -15.10
C LEU A 943 -2.36 32.16 -15.38
N HIS A 944 -3.24 32.65 -14.50
CA HIS A 944 -4.68 32.40 -14.61
C HIS A 944 -5.27 32.88 -15.94
N SER A 945 -4.85 34.07 -16.41
CA SER A 945 -5.25 34.65 -17.70
C SER A 945 -4.87 33.77 -18.90
N CYS A 946 -3.80 32.99 -18.80
CA CYS A 946 -3.42 32.02 -19.83
C CYS A 946 -4.40 30.85 -19.91
N GLY A 947 -4.93 30.38 -18.78
CA GLY A 947 -5.96 29.33 -18.77
C GLY A 947 -7.26 29.79 -19.44
N GLU A 948 -7.71 31.00 -19.12
CA GLU A 948 -8.89 31.63 -19.74
C GLU A 948 -8.71 31.81 -21.25
N TRP A 949 -7.49 32.15 -21.68
CA TRP A 949 -7.15 32.27 -23.09
C TRP A 949 -7.11 30.90 -23.78
N LEU A 950 -6.47 29.88 -23.16
CA LEU A 950 -6.38 28.51 -23.68
C LEU A 950 -7.75 27.86 -23.88
N LEU A 951 -8.74 28.17 -23.03
CA LEU A 951 -10.12 27.69 -23.18
C LEU A 951 -10.80 28.18 -24.48
N ARG A 952 -10.34 29.29 -25.04
CA ARG A 952 -10.91 29.96 -26.22
C ARG A 952 -10.08 29.76 -27.48
N ALA A 953 -8.79 29.43 -27.32
CA ALA A 953 -7.86 29.22 -28.42
C ALA A 953 -8.15 27.91 -29.18
N GLU A 954 -7.89 27.90 -30.48
CA GLU A 954 -7.93 26.68 -31.29
C GLU A 954 -6.74 25.78 -30.98
N TRP A 955 -6.98 24.48 -30.79
CA TRP A 955 -5.94 23.49 -30.44
C TRP A 955 -5.50 22.66 -31.64
N ASN A 956 -5.09 23.33 -32.71
CA ASN A 956 -4.59 22.67 -33.90
C ASN A 956 -3.20 22.08 -33.65
N ASN A 957 -2.94 20.87 -34.15
CA ASN A 957 -1.61 20.27 -34.12
C ASN A 957 -0.64 21.10 -34.96
N TRP A 958 0.60 21.26 -34.48
CA TRP A 958 1.55 22.21 -35.03
C TRP A 958 2.88 21.55 -35.39
N GLU A 959 3.36 21.80 -36.60
CA GLU A 959 4.71 21.46 -37.04
C GLU A 959 5.59 22.69 -36.91
N GLU A 960 6.49 22.67 -35.93
CA GLU A 960 7.42 23.74 -35.65
C GLU A 960 8.76 23.46 -36.33
N THR A 961 9.37 24.50 -36.92
CA THR A 961 10.76 24.44 -37.39
C THR A 961 11.61 25.33 -36.50
N ILE A 962 12.42 24.72 -35.65
CA ILE A 962 13.27 25.41 -34.68
C ILE A 962 14.63 25.71 -35.34
N PRO A 963 14.99 26.99 -35.57
CA PRO A 963 16.32 27.36 -36.05
C PRO A 963 17.34 27.27 -34.91
N HIS A 964 18.59 26.94 -35.26
CA HIS A 964 19.70 26.92 -34.29
C HIS A 964 20.83 27.79 -34.81
N LYS A 965 21.59 28.43 -33.92
CA LYS A 965 22.73 29.26 -34.30
C LYS A 965 23.89 28.43 -34.83
N THR A 966 24.05 27.21 -34.29
CA THR A 966 25.23 26.38 -34.59
C THR A 966 24.90 25.07 -35.34
N GLY A 967 23.61 24.75 -35.53
CA GLY A 967 23.16 23.56 -36.26
C GLY A 967 22.14 23.86 -37.38
N GLY A 968 21.81 22.84 -38.17
CA GLY A 968 20.67 22.91 -39.09
C GLY A 968 19.34 22.94 -38.33
N PRO A 969 18.26 23.41 -38.96
CA PRO A 969 16.96 23.50 -38.31
C PRO A 969 16.42 22.12 -37.91
N LEU A 970 15.70 22.09 -36.80
CA LEU A 970 15.01 20.92 -36.28
C LEU A 970 13.50 21.05 -36.53
N THR A 971 12.89 20.05 -37.14
CA THR A 971 11.43 19.96 -37.21
C THR A 971 10.88 19.20 -36.01
N TYR A 972 9.99 19.83 -35.25
CA TYR A 972 9.32 19.31 -34.07
C TYR A 972 7.80 19.24 -34.30
N TYR A 973 7.18 18.14 -33.88
CA TYR A 973 5.75 17.89 -34.12
C TYR A 973 5.00 17.89 -32.79
N HIS A 974 4.06 18.82 -32.64
CA HIS A 974 3.29 19.00 -31.42
C HIS A 974 1.86 18.50 -31.56
N TYR A 975 1.36 17.84 -30.52
CA TYR A 975 -0.05 17.49 -30.40
C TYR A 975 -0.68 18.36 -29.32
N THR A 976 -1.33 19.44 -29.76
CA THR A 976 -1.70 20.58 -28.91
C THR A 976 -2.72 20.22 -27.83
N ALA A 977 -3.69 19.36 -28.16
CA ALA A 977 -4.77 18.99 -27.24
C ALA A 977 -4.26 18.37 -25.92
N PHE A 978 -3.30 17.44 -25.99
CA PHE A 978 -2.71 16.81 -24.80
C PHE A 978 -2.12 17.86 -23.84
N TRP A 979 -1.30 18.78 -24.38
CA TRP A 979 -0.64 19.81 -23.58
C TRP A 979 -1.63 20.86 -23.05
N GLY A 980 -2.64 21.23 -23.83
CA GLY A 980 -3.71 22.14 -23.41
C GLY A 980 -4.47 21.59 -22.19
N ILE A 981 -4.83 20.31 -22.20
CA ILE A 981 -5.48 19.62 -21.08
C ILE A 981 -4.58 19.65 -19.84
N ILE A 982 -3.31 19.23 -19.98
CA ILE A 982 -2.35 19.21 -18.86
C ILE A 982 -2.20 20.61 -18.24
N ALA A 983 -2.08 21.65 -19.08
CA ALA A 983 -1.95 23.02 -18.63
C ALA A 983 -3.17 23.49 -17.81
N LEU A 984 -4.39 23.26 -18.32
CA LEU A 984 -5.62 23.65 -17.63
C LEU A 984 -5.82 22.90 -16.32
N LEU A 985 -5.62 21.59 -16.29
CA LEU A 985 -5.77 20.80 -15.06
C LEU A 985 -4.78 21.26 -13.97
N ARG A 986 -3.53 21.55 -14.35
CA ARG A 986 -2.51 22.04 -13.40
C ARG A 986 -2.77 23.47 -12.93
N LEU A 987 -3.44 24.30 -13.72
CA LEU A 987 -3.94 25.61 -13.29
C LEU A 987 -5.14 25.51 -12.32
N GLY A 988 -5.69 24.30 -12.12
CA GLY A 988 -6.78 24.05 -11.17
C GLY A 988 -8.18 24.07 -11.80
N TYR A 989 -8.29 24.01 -13.13
CA TYR A 989 -9.58 23.80 -13.79
C TYR A 989 -10.08 22.37 -13.54
N ASN A 990 -11.39 22.21 -13.38
CA ASN A 990 -12.01 20.91 -13.11
C ASN A 990 -11.96 20.03 -14.37
N SER A 991 -11.77 18.71 -14.21
CA SER A 991 -11.87 17.72 -15.30
C SER A 991 -13.22 17.78 -16.04
N ASP A 992 -14.30 18.19 -15.36
CA ASP A 992 -15.63 18.38 -15.96
C ASP A 992 -15.76 19.65 -16.83
N GLU A 993 -14.73 20.50 -16.87
CA GLU A 993 -14.69 21.67 -17.73
C GLU A 993 -14.92 21.25 -19.18
N LYS A 994 -15.87 21.91 -19.85
CA LYS A 994 -16.42 21.43 -21.13
C LYS A 994 -15.31 21.21 -22.17
N ARG A 995 -14.38 22.17 -22.27
CA ARG A 995 -13.25 22.10 -23.21
C ARG A 995 -12.36 20.88 -22.94
N ILE A 996 -12.07 20.58 -21.66
CA ILE A 996 -11.22 19.46 -21.26
C ILE A 996 -11.92 18.13 -21.58
N ARG A 997 -13.19 17.99 -21.18
CA ARG A 997 -13.97 16.78 -21.42
C ARG A 997 -14.14 16.47 -22.90
N ASP A 998 -14.49 17.47 -23.71
CA ASP A 998 -14.74 17.29 -25.14
C ASP A 998 -13.44 16.82 -25.85
N GLU A 999 -12.29 17.42 -25.50
CA GLU A 999 -10.97 17.07 -26.08
C GLU A 999 -10.46 15.70 -25.60
N ILE A 1000 -10.70 15.34 -24.32
CA ILE A 1000 -10.42 13.97 -23.83
C ILE A 1000 -11.28 12.95 -24.58
N GLY A 1001 -12.56 13.25 -24.81
CA GLY A 1001 -13.45 12.42 -25.62
C GLY A 1001 -12.89 12.18 -27.02
N GLU A 1002 -12.48 13.24 -27.72
CA GLU A 1002 -11.86 13.11 -29.05
C GLU A 1002 -10.55 12.32 -29.05
N ILE A 1003 -9.69 12.54 -28.06
CA ILE A 1003 -8.43 11.78 -27.90
C ILE A 1003 -8.73 10.29 -27.76
N LEU A 1004 -9.70 9.92 -26.92
CA LEU A 1004 -10.07 8.52 -26.70
C LEU A 1004 -10.77 7.92 -27.93
N GLU A 1005 -11.64 8.67 -28.61
CA GLU A 1005 -12.27 8.22 -29.87
C GLU A 1005 -11.25 7.88 -30.96
N LYS A 1006 -10.15 8.65 -31.03
CA LYS A 1006 -9.04 8.46 -31.99
C LYS A 1006 -7.99 7.44 -31.53
N GLU A 1007 -8.18 6.80 -30.37
CA GLU A 1007 -7.26 5.76 -29.89
C GLU A 1007 -7.40 4.47 -30.69
N GLU A 1008 -6.27 3.96 -31.15
CA GLU A 1008 -6.17 2.67 -31.83
C GLU A 1008 -5.10 1.81 -31.15
N ASN A 1009 -5.50 0.74 -30.46
CA ASN A 1009 -4.58 -0.20 -29.82
C ASN A 1009 -3.50 0.45 -28.91
N GLY A 1010 -3.83 1.53 -28.22
CA GLY A 1010 -2.94 2.23 -27.30
C GLY A 1010 -2.05 3.28 -27.97
N ILE A 1011 -2.31 3.64 -29.23
CA ILE A 1011 -1.58 4.68 -29.96
C ILE A 1011 -2.52 5.65 -30.66
N TRP A 1012 -1.94 6.78 -31.09
CA TRP A 1012 -2.64 7.88 -31.74
C TRP A 1012 -1.88 8.33 -32.98
N ALA A 1013 -2.63 8.58 -34.05
CA ALA A 1013 -2.09 9.27 -35.22
C ALA A 1013 -1.93 10.76 -34.92
N TRP A 1014 -0.84 11.38 -35.40
CA TRP A 1014 -0.61 12.81 -35.21
C TRP A 1014 -1.53 13.69 -36.08
N ASN A 1015 -1.92 13.22 -37.26
CA ASN A 1015 -2.86 13.89 -38.16
C ASN A 1015 -3.79 12.84 -38.79
N ASN A 1016 -4.71 13.22 -39.69
CA ASN A 1016 -5.67 12.34 -40.39
C ASN A 1016 -5.03 11.24 -41.30
N GLY A 1017 -3.76 10.86 -41.08
CA GLY A 1017 -3.03 9.81 -41.79
C GLY A 1017 -2.68 8.61 -40.88
N LEU A 1018 -2.03 7.59 -41.44
CA LEU A 1018 -1.66 6.33 -40.75
C LEU A 1018 -0.29 6.40 -40.02
N ASP A 1019 0.15 7.59 -39.61
CA ASP A 1019 1.43 7.78 -38.93
C ASP A 1019 1.23 7.84 -37.42
N TYR A 1020 1.67 6.80 -36.71
CA TYR A 1020 1.54 6.67 -35.25
C TYR A 1020 2.90 6.88 -34.57
N PRO A 1021 3.28 8.14 -34.27
CA PRO A 1021 4.60 8.40 -33.73
C PRO A 1021 4.68 8.05 -32.24
N ILE A 1022 5.83 7.55 -31.82
CA ILE A 1022 6.04 7.05 -30.44
C ILE A 1022 5.77 8.09 -29.35
N TRP A 1023 6.02 9.36 -29.62
CA TRP A 1023 5.86 10.43 -28.64
C TRP A 1023 4.39 10.71 -28.28
N THR A 1024 3.41 10.23 -29.07
CA THR A 1024 1.98 10.36 -28.67
C THR A 1024 1.64 9.49 -27.48
N ILE A 1025 2.31 8.35 -27.31
CA ILE A 1025 2.17 7.53 -26.09
C ILE A 1025 2.64 8.33 -24.87
N TYR A 1026 3.78 9.01 -24.98
CA TYR A 1026 4.30 9.87 -23.90
C TYR A 1026 3.28 10.96 -23.51
N ASN A 1027 2.76 11.69 -24.48
CA ASN A 1027 1.76 12.73 -24.25
C ASN A 1027 0.46 12.18 -23.64
N ALA A 1028 0.02 11.00 -24.11
CA ALA A 1028 -1.17 10.34 -23.58
C ALA A 1028 -0.98 9.93 -22.12
N ILE A 1029 0.13 9.30 -21.75
CA ILE A 1029 0.38 8.90 -20.35
C ILE A 1029 0.38 10.13 -19.43
N LEU A 1030 1.06 11.22 -19.83
CA LEU A 1030 1.05 12.47 -19.05
C LEU A 1030 -0.37 13.00 -18.85
N THR A 1031 -1.14 13.08 -19.92
CA THR A 1031 -2.50 13.63 -19.90
C THR A 1031 -3.44 12.77 -19.05
N MET A 1032 -3.38 11.44 -19.21
CA MET A 1032 -4.24 10.52 -18.49
C MET A 1032 -3.93 10.47 -16.99
N ASN A 1033 -2.65 10.65 -16.60
CA ASN A 1033 -2.26 10.76 -15.20
C ASN A 1033 -2.74 12.05 -14.55
N GLU A 1034 -2.77 13.17 -15.28
CA GLU A 1034 -3.26 14.46 -14.78
C GLU A 1034 -4.79 14.52 -14.70
N TYR A 1035 -5.50 13.91 -15.65
CA TYR A 1035 -6.97 13.95 -15.72
C TYR A 1035 -7.66 13.13 -14.59
N ALA A 1036 -6.92 12.34 -13.82
CA ALA A 1036 -7.45 11.49 -12.74
C ALA A 1036 -8.62 10.59 -13.19
N PHE A 1037 -8.34 9.74 -14.18
CA PHE A 1037 -9.28 8.80 -14.81
C PHE A 1037 -10.00 7.90 -13.77
N SER A 1038 -11.27 8.20 -13.46
CA SER A 1038 -12.15 7.36 -12.61
C SER A 1038 -13.39 6.84 -13.35
N GLU A 1039 -13.27 6.69 -14.68
CA GLU A 1039 -14.29 6.27 -15.66
C GLU A 1039 -14.98 7.44 -16.39
N VAL A 1040 -14.87 7.44 -17.73
CA VAL A 1040 -15.65 8.28 -18.63
C VAL A 1040 -16.40 7.33 -19.57
N GLU A 1041 -17.73 7.37 -19.55
CA GLU A 1041 -18.55 6.84 -20.64
C GLU A 1041 -18.58 7.90 -21.76
N ILE A 1042 -18.15 7.53 -22.96
CA ILE A 1042 -18.33 8.33 -24.19
C ILE A 1042 -19.64 7.93 -24.85
#